data_AF-A0A835JWI4-F1
#
_entry.id   AF-A0A835JWI4-F1
#
_cell.length_a   1.000
_cell.length_b   1.000
_cell.length_c   1.000
_cell.angle_alpha   90.00
_cell.angle_beta   90.00
_cell.angle_gamma   90.00
#
_symmetry.space_group_name_H-M   'P 1'
#
loop_
_entity.id
_entity.type
_entity.pdbx_description
1 polymer ?
#
loop_
_entity_poly.entity_id
_entity_poly.type
_entity_poly.pdbx_seq_one_letter_code
_entity_poly.pdbx_strand_id
1 'polypeptide(L)'
;MGVYEAGGNGSVGTTTATTCNCYDMSLRCWCRWKWGNHQQQQQNHHKLLHQRLVSLVFSSGFMFFLGCLVLYGSIGMLYGWLMFSKPYLRSTNVGVGLNSLGCQEDNEGSWSIGVFYGDSPFSLKPIESMNEWRDEGAAWPVANPVVTCASLSDANFPSNFVADPFLYVQVIILLNGFIIAFRNMAIVPLKFMFNSYLCPFQYGIWFYVSGMRAVSCCFSNLKNVRREGGYENAYYWSLCMEIVRIQIGDTLFLFYETKNSITMQGDIAVAKSTDKGATWQQLGIALDEDWHLSYPYVFNYLGQIYMLPESSQKRELRLYRALNFPLQWTLEKVLIKKPLVDSFIINHAGEYWLFGSDHSGVGTRKNGQLEIWHSSSPLGPWKPHKKNPIYNVDKSVGARNGGRPFVYDGNLYRVGQDCGETYGRRVRIFKIEVLTTDEYKEVEVPLGFEEPNKGRNAWNGARYHHLDVQHLSSGKWIAVMDGDRVPSGDPVHRFILGSASLAAVIVVAVVLGVLLGAVKCIIPLNWCAHYSGKRNYIPLGWERSNLFSSKVRRFCSRLNRVLLSVRGKIKPSTWSGKLVIAVTFVVGVALMCRGVKYFYGGNDAEEAYPLNGRYSQFTLLTMTYDARLWNLKMYVKHYSRCSSVKEIIVVWNKGRPPRSSDLDSAVPVWIRVENQNSLNNRFKKDPMLKTRAVLELDDDIMMRCDDIERGFKVWRQHPDRIVGFYPRLISGSPLKYRGEKYARRHKGYNMILTGAAFMDHTVAFERYWSDEAKAGRELVHGYFNCEDVLLNYLYANASSSQTVEYVRPAWVIDTSKFSGVAISRDTDVHYKIRSSCLLRFSEIYGSIADRKWEFDGRKDGWGL
;
A
#
# COMPACT_ATOMS: atom_id res chain seq x y z
N MET A 1 62.28 -23.28 47.97
CA MET A 1 62.96 -22.46 49.00
C MET A 1 62.33 -21.08 48.92
N GLY A 2 61.42 -20.64 49.79
CA GLY A 2 61.25 -20.94 51.20
C GLY A 2 61.62 -19.68 52.00
N VAL A 3 60.71 -19.25 52.89
CA VAL A 3 60.92 -18.39 54.07
C VAL A 3 60.96 -16.87 53.76
N TYR A 4 59.97 -16.01 54.08
CA TYR A 4 59.28 -15.58 55.33
C TYR A 4 60.08 -14.71 56.31
N GLU A 5 59.35 -13.72 56.88
CA GLU A 5 59.62 -12.89 58.07
C GLU A 5 60.54 -11.66 57.91
N ALA A 6 60.39 -10.54 58.61
CA ALA A 6 59.38 -9.93 59.48
C ALA A 6 59.99 -8.60 60.01
N GLY A 7 59.16 -7.72 60.57
CA GLY A 7 59.59 -6.57 61.40
C GLY A 7 59.60 -5.23 60.66
N GLY A 8 58.95 -4.16 61.10
CA GLY A 8 58.41 -3.85 62.42
C GLY A 8 59.28 -2.83 63.16
N ASN A 9 58.83 -1.57 63.16
CA ASN A 9 59.08 -0.47 64.10
C ASN A 9 60.48 0.19 64.24
N GLY A 10 60.46 1.52 64.12
CA GLY A 10 60.67 2.39 65.30
C GLY A 10 61.96 3.23 65.37
N SER A 11 61.80 4.54 65.39
CA SER A 11 62.73 5.53 65.96
C SER A 11 61.86 6.62 66.62
N VAL A 12 61.64 6.63 67.94
CA VAL A 12 62.52 6.95 69.09
C VAL A 12 62.86 8.44 69.20
N GLY A 13 62.47 9.00 70.36
CA GLY A 13 62.87 10.30 70.90
C GLY A 13 62.05 10.59 72.17
N THR A 14 62.43 9.99 73.31
CA THR A 14 63.06 10.64 74.51
C THR A 14 62.08 11.42 75.41
N THR A 15 61.64 10.83 76.54
CA THR A 15 62.09 11.05 77.94
C THR A 15 61.77 12.42 78.54
N THR A 16 60.87 12.49 79.53
CA THR A 16 61.16 12.62 80.99
C THR A 16 59.87 12.93 81.77
N ALA A 17 59.90 12.63 83.06
CA ALA A 17 58.81 12.78 84.01
C ALA A 17 58.85 14.11 84.78
N THR A 18 57.67 14.50 85.29
CA THR A 18 57.38 15.25 86.53
C THR A 18 57.61 16.78 86.64
N THR A 19 56.52 17.42 87.12
CA THR A 19 56.37 18.59 88.02
C THR A 19 56.09 20.01 87.48
N CYS A 20 54.93 20.50 87.96
CA CYS A 20 54.51 21.86 88.32
C CYS A 20 54.01 22.88 87.27
N ASN A 21 52.75 23.31 87.49
CA ASN A 21 52.18 24.68 87.57
C ASN A 21 52.74 25.78 86.64
N CYS A 22 51.95 26.72 86.10
CA CYS A 22 50.55 27.09 86.24
C CYS A 22 50.19 28.07 85.09
N TYR A 23 48.88 28.31 84.95
CA TYR A 23 48.15 29.38 84.24
C TYR A 23 47.50 29.06 82.88
N ASP A 24 46.21 28.69 82.99
CA ASP A 24 44.99 29.37 82.46
C ASP A 24 44.84 29.67 80.95
N MET A 25 43.69 29.51 80.27
CA MET A 25 42.31 29.14 80.67
C MET A 25 41.50 28.64 79.44
N SER A 26 40.44 27.84 79.67
CA SER A 26 39.92 26.81 78.75
C SER A 26 38.70 27.15 77.86
N LEU A 27 38.82 26.84 76.56
CA LEU A 27 37.76 26.38 75.63
C LEU A 27 37.83 24.85 75.53
N ARG A 28 36.70 24.12 75.61
CA ARG A 28 36.39 22.77 75.06
C ARG A 28 35.42 22.01 75.99
N CYS A 29 34.13 21.89 75.64
CA CYS A 29 33.29 20.74 76.09
C CYS A 29 31.88 20.58 75.46
N TRP A 30 31.60 21.03 74.23
CA TRP A 30 30.26 20.80 73.61
C TRP A 30 30.26 20.21 72.19
N CYS A 31 31.42 20.07 71.53
CA CYS A 31 31.48 19.62 70.14
C CYS A 31 31.63 18.09 69.94
N ARG A 32 31.92 17.31 70.99
CA ARG A 32 32.16 15.86 70.86
C ARG A 32 30.88 15.01 70.92
N TRP A 33 29.75 15.57 71.38
CA TRP A 33 28.48 14.86 71.49
C TRP A 33 27.55 15.01 70.26
N LYS A 34 27.75 16.05 69.45
CA LYS A 34 26.95 16.29 68.23
C LYS A 34 27.42 15.53 66.98
N TRP A 35 28.72 15.21 66.87
CA TRP A 35 29.27 14.58 65.66
C TRP A 35 29.03 13.06 65.59
N GLY A 36 29.08 12.36 66.73
CA GLY A 36 28.72 10.93 66.80
C GLY A 36 27.24 10.67 66.47
N ASN A 37 26.35 11.56 66.89
CA ASN A 37 24.93 11.48 66.56
C ASN A 37 24.65 11.74 65.07
N HIS A 38 25.37 12.65 64.40
CA HIS A 38 25.13 12.93 62.99
C HIS A 38 25.55 11.78 62.06
N GLN A 39 26.69 11.11 62.28
CA GLN A 39 27.10 9.94 61.47
C GLN A 39 26.17 8.74 61.70
N GLN A 40 25.72 8.52 62.95
CA GLN A 40 24.79 7.44 63.28
C GLN A 40 23.37 7.71 62.75
N GLN A 41 22.95 8.97 62.72
CA GLN A 41 21.66 9.39 62.15
C GLN A 41 21.65 9.34 60.61
N GLN A 42 22.79 9.59 59.94
CA GLN A 42 22.92 9.49 58.48
C GLN A 42 23.01 8.02 58.00
N GLN A 43 23.74 7.16 58.72
CA GLN A 43 23.74 5.70 58.47
C GLN A 43 22.37 5.07 58.76
N ASN A 44 21.68 5.51 59.81
CA ASN A 44 20.31 5.08 60.09
C ASN A 44 19.33 5.58 59.03
N HIS A 45 19.48 6.80 58.50
CA HIS A 45 18.64 7.27 57.40
C HIS A 45 18.84 6.46 56.11
N HIS A 46 20.08 6.11 55.75
CA HIS A 46 20.37 5.25 54.61
C HIS A 46 19.86 3.82 54.82
N LYS A 47 20.03 3.22 56.00
CA LYS A 47 19.46 1.91 56.34
C LYS A 47 17.94 1.92 56.36
N LEU A 48 17.30 2.99 56.82
CA LEU A 48 15.84 3.14 56.86
C LEU A 48 15.25 3.38 55.45
N LEU A 49 15.93 4.16 54.60
CA LEU A 49 15.58 4.30 53.18
C LEU A 49 15.77 2.98 52.44
N HIS A 50 16.86 2.26 52.69
CA HIS A 50 17.11 0.94 52.11
C HIS A 50 16.09 -0.09 52.61
N GLN A 51 15.74 -0.10 53.90
CA GLN A 51 14.67 -0.96 54.45
C GLN A 51 13.30 -0.58 53.91
N ARG A 52 13.00 0.71 53.71
CA ARG A 52 11.74 1.16 53.10
C ARG A 52 11.65 0.83 51.63
N LEU A 53 12.75 0.98 50.87
CA LEU A 53 12.85 0.57 49.46
C LEU A 53 12.71 -0.94 49.33
N VAL A 54 13.44 -1.72 50.15
CA VAL A 54 13.30 -3.19 50.21
C VAL A 54 11.87 -3.59 50.59
N SER A 55 11.27 -2.96 51.60
CA SER A 55 9.87 -3.23 52.00
C SER A 55 8.85 -2.86 50.92
N LEU A 56 9.09 -1.82 50.11
CA LEU A 56 8.25 -1.45 48.97
C LEU A 56 8.40 -2.45 47.81
N VAL A 57 9.64 -2.86 47.51
CA VAL A 57 10.00 -3.82 46.45
C VAL A 57 9.54 -5.25 46.79
N PHE A 58 9.42 -5.60 48.07
CA PHE A 58 8.89 -6.91 48.51
C PHE A 58 7.43 -6.85 49.00
N SER A 59 6.70 -5.77 48.70
CA SER A 59 5.26 -5.68 48.97
C SER A 59 4.48 -6.74 48.16
N SER A 60 3.47 -7.37 48.77
CA SER A 60 2.59 -8.33 48.08
C SER A 60 1.94 -7.74 46.83
N GLY A 61 1.67 -6.41 46.85
CA GLY A 61 1.14 -5.70 45.69
C GLY A 61 2.19 -5.52 44.59
N PHE A 62 3.43 -5.16 44.95
CA PHE A 62 4.50 -4.98 43.97
C PHE A 62 4.83 -6.29 43.25
N MET A 63 5.01 -7.38 44.00
CA MET A 63 5.27 -8.71 43.43
C MET A 63 4.11 -9.19 42.54
N PHE A 64 2.87 -8.87 42.91
CA PHE A 64 1.70 -9.18 42.08
C PHE A 64 1.70 -8.40 40.76
N PHE A 65 1.99 -7.10 40.79
CA PHE A 65 2.06 -6.29 39.56
C PHE A 65 3.24 -6.70 38.67
N LEU A 66 4.40 -7.01 39.25
CA LEU A 66 5.54 -7.56 38.51
C LEU A 66 5.18 -8.90 37.87
N GLY A 67 4.50 -9.79 38.59
CA GLY A 67 4.01 -11.06 38.07
C GLY A 67 3.00 -10.87 36.93
N CYS A 68 2.05 -9.94 37.06
CA CYS A 68 1.12 -9.61 35.98
C CYS A 68 1.82 -9.02 34.75
N LEU A 69 2.82 -8.16 34.96
CA LEU A 69 3.61 -7.57 33.87
C LEU A 69 4.39 -8.65 33.11
N VAL A 70 5.02 -9.59 33.80
CA VAL A 70 5.71 -10.73 33.17
C VAL A 70 4.71 -11.66 32.45
N LEU A 71 3.57 -11.95 33.06
CA LEU A 71 2.56 -12.84 32.48
C LEU A 71 1.90 -12.23 31.24
N TYR A 72 1.32 -11.04 31.33
CA TYR A 72 0.73 -10.36 30.16
C TYR A 72 1.81 -10.02 29.14
N GLY A 73 3.00 -9.60 29.59
CA GLY A 73 4.16 -9.34 28.73
C GLY A 73 4.56 -10.55 27.89
N SER A 74 4.72 -11.72 28.52
CA SER A 74 5.07 -12.97 27.83
C SER A 74 3.97 -13.46 26.89
N ILE A 75 2.69 -13.32 27.27
CA ILE A 75 1.56 -13.63 26.37
C ILE A 75 1.55 -12.67 25.17
N GLY A 76 1.76 -11.38 25.41
CA GLY A 76 1.86 -10.37 24.37
C GLY A 76 3.03 -10.64 23.42
N MET A 77 4.21 -11.01 23.95
CA MET A 77 5.37 -11.41 23.16
C MET A 77 5.08 -12.67 22.34
N LEU A 78 4.46 -13.69 22.94
CA LEU A 78 4.08 -14.92 22.24
C LEU A 78 3.07 -14.63 21.13
N TYR A 79 2.06 -13.80 21.39
CA TYR A 79 1.10 -13.35 20.39
C TYR A 79 1.81 -12.60 19.25
N GLY A 80 2.67 -11.64 19.59
CA GLY A 80 3.46 -10.91 18.60
C GLY A 80 4.37 -11.86 17.80
N TRP A 81 4.94 -12.86 18.45
CA TRP A 81 5.75 -13.87 17.79
C TRP A 81 4.94 -14.75 16.82
N LEU A 82 3.77 -15.22 17.24
CA LEU A 82 2.90 -16.04 16.39
C LEU A 82 2.29 -15.26 15.23
N MET A 83 1.91 -14.00 15.45
CA MET A 83 1.22 -13.18 14.46
C MET A 83 2.17 -12.43 13.53
N PHE A 84 3.30 -11.94 14.06
CA PHE A 84 4.23 -11.05 13.35
C PHE A 84 5.63 -11.66 13.17
N SER A 85 6.03 -12.61 14.01
CA SER A 85 7.32 -13.32 13.85
C SER A 85 7.17 -14.65 13.10
N LYS A 86 6.83 -14.57 11.81
CA LYS A 86 7.33 -15.54 10.84
C LYS A 86 8.22 -14.79 9.85
N PRO A 87 9.55 -14.74 10.11
CA PRO A 87 10.51 -14.03 9.29
C PRO A 87 10.85 -14.89 8.06
N TYR A 88 9.91 -15.01 7.13
CA TYR A 88 10.32 -14.87 5.75
C TYR A 88 9.98 -13.44 5.43
N LEU A 89 10.95 -12.57 5.70
CA LEU A 89 10.94 -11.17 5.36
C LEU A 89 10.13 -11.00 4.08
N ARG A 90 8.99 -10.32 4.18
CA ARG A 90 8.67 -9.27 3.22
C ARG A 90 9.99 -8.57 3.00
N SER A 91 10.64 -8.85 1.87
CA SER A 91 11.99 -8.43 1.57
C SER A 91 12.03 -6.90 1.53
N THR A 92 12.02 -6.28 2.70
CA THR A 92 12.63 -5.00 2.99
C THR A 92 14.16 -5.14 3.00
N ASN A 93 14.69 -6.36 2.80
CA ASN A 93 16.09 -6.64 2.51
C ASN A 93 16.29 -7.08 1.06
N VAL A 94 15.92 -6.22 0.10
CA VAL A 94 16.75 -6.06 -1.09
C VAL A 94 17.99 -5.29 -0.64
N GLY A 95 18.97 -6.00 -0.09
CA GLY A 95 20.28 -5.48 0.30
C GLY A 95 20.27 -4.56 1.53
N VAL A 96 20.92 -5.01 2.61
CA VAL A 96 21.58 -4.07 3.54
C VAL A 96 22.76 -3.49 2.75
N GLY A 97 22.45 -2.49 1.94
CA GLY A 97 23.33 -1.80 1.00
C GLY A 97 22.52 -0.71 0.32
N LEU A 98 22.65 0.52 0.81
CA LEU A 98 22.11 1.79 0.25
C LEU A 98 20.60 1.92 -0.07
N ASN A 99 19.79 0.87 -0.09
CA ASN A 99 18.37 0.90 -0.48
C ASN A 99 17.38 1.33 0.63
N SER A 100 17.84 1.85 1.77
CA SER A 100 16.96 2.26 2.89
C SER A 100 16.35 3.67 2.76
N LEU A 101 16.43 4.26 1.56
CA LEU A 101 16.20 5.68 1.31
C LEU A 101 14.75 6.02 0.91
N GLY A 102 13.75 5.15 1.11
CA GLY A 102 12.37 5.50 0.77
C GLY A 102 11.28 4.54 1.22
N CYS A 103 10.03 4.92 0.98
CA CYS A 103 8.79 4.26 1.37
C CYS A 103 8.68 3.94 2.87
N GLN A 104 9.24 4.79 3.73
CA GLN A 104 9.15 4.60 5.17
C GLN A 104 7.73 4.94 5.67
N GLU A 105 7.26 4.25 6.71
CA GLU A 105 5.97 4.60 7.33
C GLU A 105 6.05 6.02 7.92
N ASP A 106 5.15 6.90 7.46
CA ASP A 106 4.96 8.22 8.02
C ASP A 106 3.46 8.56 8.23
N ASN A 107 3.18 9.78 8.70
CA ASN A 107 1.80 10.20 8.96
C ASN A 107 1.02 10.65 7.72
N GLU A 108 1.66 10.70 6.55
CA GLU A 108 1.04 11.19 5.32
C GLU A 108 0.43 10.07 4.50
N GLY A 109 0.98 8.86 4.55
CA GLY A 109 0.39 7.67 3.93
C GLY A 109 1.32 6.96 2.95
N SER A 110 0.79 5.97 2.24
CA SER A 110 1.50 5.20 1.22
C SER A 110 0.99 5.55 -0.18
N TRP A 111 1.07 6.83 -0.52
CA TRP A 111 0.54 7.34 -1.79
C TRP A 111 1.26 6.72 -3.00
N SER A 112 0.45 6.41 -4.01
CA SER A 112 0.87 5.85 -5.27
C SER A 112 -0.03 6.37 -6.39
N ILE A 113 0.38 6.23 -7.65
CA ILE A 113 -0.33 6.78 -8.80
C ILE A 113 -0.78 5.66 -9.73
N GLY A 114 -2.05 5.73 -10.14
CA GLY A 114 -2.66 4.84 -11.13
C GLY A 114 -3.05 5.55 -12.41
N VAL A 115 -3.20 4.78 -13.49
CA VAL A 115 -3.61 5.23 -14.82
C VAL A 115 -4.96 4.63 -15.20
N PHE A 116 -5.79 5.43 -15.86
CA PHE A 116 -7.12 5.06 -16.32
C PHE A 116 -7.32 5.52 -17.77
N TYR A 117 -8.17 4.80 -18.49
CA TYR A 117 -8.55 5.11 -19.87
C TYR A 117 -10.05 4.96 -20.10
N GLY A 118 -10.60 5.69 -21.05
CA GLY A 118 -12.00 5.56 -21.42
C GLY A 118 -12.36 6.34 -22.67
N ASP A 119 -13.59 6.16 -23.14
CA ASP A 119 -14.12 6.93 -24.27
C ASP A 119 -14.60 8.33 -23.85
N SER A 120 -14.78 8.56 -22.55
CA SER A 120 -15.14 9.83 -21.92
C SER A 120 -14.46 9.97 -20.55
N PRO A 121 -14.34 11.19 -19.99
CA PRO A 121 -13.82 11.40 -18.64
C PRO A 121 -14.70 10.79 -17.54
N PHE A 122 -15.93 10.39 -17.85
CA PHE A 122 -16.89 9.76 -16.93
C PHE A 122 -17.02 8.25 -17.10
N SER A 123 -16.30 7.66 -18.07
CA SER A 123 -16.32 6.22 -18.37
C SER A 123 -14.92 5.62 -18.28
N LEU A 124 -14.09 6.20 -17.41
CA LEU A 124 -12.70 5.79 -17.19
C LEU A 124 -12.64 4.43 -16.49
N LYS A 125 -11.77 3.56 -16.97
CA LYS A 125 -11.49 2.23 -16.41
C LYS A 125 -9.99 2.08 -16.17
N PRO A 126 -9.58 1.30 -15.15
CA PRO A 126 -8.16 1.16 -14.82
C PRO A 126 -7.38 0.44 -15.92
N ILE A 127 -6.07 0.66 -15.99
CA ILE A 127 -5.20 0.15 -17.06
C ILE A 127 -5.29 -1.37 -17.27
N GLU A 128 -5.48 -2.16 -16.19
CA GLU A 128 -5.66 -3.61 -16.25
C GLU A 128 -6.95 -4.08 -16.95
N SER A 129 -7.85 -3.16 -17.30
CA SER A 129 -9.06 -3.44 -18.07
C SER A 129 -8.88 -3.24 -19.57
N MET A 130 -7.83 -2.53 -19.99
CA MET A 130 -7.62 -2.15 -21.38
C MET A 130 -6.86 -3.20 -22.19
N ASN A 131 -6.17 -4.15 -21.55
CA ASN A 131 -5.29 -5.13 -22.19
C ASN A 131 -4.26 -4.47 -23.15
N GLU A 132 -3.89 -3.21 -22.90
CA GLU A 132 -2.96 -2.43 -23.71
C GLU A 132 -1.53 -2.63 -23.17
N TRP A 133 -0.84 -3.68 -23.61
CA TRP A 133 0.56 -3.92 -23.26
C TRP A 133 1.25 -4.76 -24.37
N ARG A 134 2.57 -4.98 -24.30
CA ARG A 134 3.34 -5.90 -25.17
C ARG A 134 3.53 -7.29 -24.54
N ASP A 135 2.96 -8.35 -25.11
CA ASP A 135 2.81 -9.74 -24.60
C ASP A 135 4.06 -10.48 -24.05
N GLU A 136 5.22 -9.84 -23.97
CA GLU A 136 6.51 -10.47 -23.69
C GLU A 136 6.88 -10.51 -22.19
N GLY A 137 6.07 -9.91 -21.32
CA GLY A 137 6.38 -9.77 -19.89
C GLY A 137 5.51 -10.61 -18.96
N ALA A 138 6.10 -11.14 -17.89
CA ALA A 138 5.38 -11.86 -16.83
C ALA A 138 4.54 -10.96 -15.90
N ALA A 139 4.49 -9.66 -16.20
CA ALA A 139 3.64 -8.67 -15.55
C ALA A 139 2.30 -8.49 -16.27
N TRP A 140 1.88 -9.43 -17.13
CA TRP A 140 0.68 -9.27 -17.94
C TRP A 140 -0.62 -9.72 -17.24
N PRO A 141 -1.70 -8.92 -17.31
CA PRO A 141 -1.73 -7.50 -17.65
C PRO A 141 -1.16 -6.66 -16.51
N VAL A 142 -0.61 -5.48 -16.80
CA VAL A 142 -0.21 -4.56 -15.74
C VAL A 142 -1.44 -3.96 -15.09
N ALA A 143 -1.34 -3.81 -13.78
CA ALA A 143 -2.37 -3.27 -12.93
C ALA A 143 -1.86 -2.06 -12.17
N ASN A 144 -2.78 -1.18 -11.80
CA ASN A 144 -2.50 -0.07 -10.90
C ASN A 144 -2.07 -0.58 -9.50
N PRO A 145 -1.20 0.17 -8.78
CA PRO A 145 -0.60 1.44 -9.19
C PRO A 145 0.59 1.24 -10.15
N VAL A 146 0.91 2.25 -10.95
CA VAL A 146 2.02 2.22 -11.94
C VAL A 146 3.25 3.02 -11.51
N VAL A 147 3.10 3.96 -10.57
CA VAL A 147 4.22 4.71 -9.95
C VAL A 147 4.04 4.70 -8.44
N THR A 148 5.12 4.40 -7.71
CA THR A 148 5.17 4.39 -6.24
C THR A 148 6.43 5.10 -5.76
N CYS A 149 6.53 5.37 -4.44
CA CYS A 149 7.77 5.85 -3.81
C CYS A 149 8.99 4.95 -4.11
N ALA A 150 8.77 3.64 -4.30
CA ALA A 150 9.85 2.69 -4.61
C ALA A 150 10.36 2.92 -6.02
N SER A 151 9.48 3.24 -6.98
CA SER A 151 9.88 3.57 -8.36
C SER A 151 10.93 4.67 -8.41
N LEU A 152 10.78 5.71 -7.58
CA LEU A 152 11.68 6.86 -7.53
C LEU A 152 12.93 6.58 -6.69
N SER A 153 12.78 5.87 -5.56
CA SER A 153 13.90 5.46 -4.70
C SER A 153 14.86 4.53 -5.42
N ASP A 154 14.35 3.58 -6.21
CA ASP A 154 15.14 2.68 -7.05
C ASP A 154 15.91 3.43 -8.15
N ALA A 155 15.48 4.65 -8.49
CA ALA A 155 16.17 5.56 -9.40
C ALA A 155 17.17 6.49 -8.70
N ASN A 156 17.52 6.20 -7.44
CA ASN A 156 18.43 6.98 -6.57
C ASN A 156 17.89 8.33 -6.08
N PHE A 157 16.57 8.52 -6.06
CA PHE A 157 15.93 9.71 -5.50
C PHE A 157 15.12 9.32 -4.25
N PRO A 158 15.58 9.67 -3.03
CA PRO A 158 14.91 9.26 -1.80
C PRO A 158 13.46 9.75 -1.75
N SER A 159 12.50 8.86 -1.56
CA SER A 159 11.07 9.22 -1.60
C SER A 159 10.24 8.40 -0.61
N ASN A 160 9.42 9.05 0.22
CA ASN A 160 8.46 8.38 1.11
C ASN A 160 7.08 8.20 0.47
N PHE A 161 6.65 9.11 -0.40
CA PHE A 161 5.38 8.98 -1.12
C PHE A 161 5.45 9.69 -2.48
N VAL A 162 4.49 9.37 -3.37
CA VAL A 162 4.23 10.11 -4.62
C VAL A 162 2.75 10.48 -4.73
N ALA A 163 2.43 11.75 -4.97
CA ALA A 163 1.05 12.25 -5.05
C ALA A 163 0.90 13.42 -6.04
N ASP A 164 -0.31 13.96 -6.17
CA ASP A 164 -0.62 15.09 -7.05
C ASP A 164 -0.15 14.94 -8.52
N PRO A 165 -0.50 13.84 -9.20
CA PRO A 165 -0.07 13.59 -10.57
C PRO A 165 -0.70 14.55 -11.58
N PHE A 166 0.15 15.25 -12.34
CA PHE A 166 -0.20 15.97 -13.56
C PHE A 166 0.46 15.34 -14.79
N LEU A 167 -0.37 14.98 -15.75
CA LEU A 167 0.06 14.46 -17.04
C LEU A 167 0.33 15.62 -18.00
N TYR A 168 1.34 15.46 -18.86
CA TYR A 168 1.57 16.26 -20.05
C TYR A 168 1.75 15.32 -21.25
N VAL A 169 0.84 15.42 -22.23
CA VAL A 169 0.82 14.57 -23.42
C VAL A 169 1.56 15.28 -24.55
N GLN A 170 2.65 14.67 -25.03
CA GLN A 170 3.41 15.15 -26.19
C GLN A 170 3.16 14.26 -27.40
N VAL A 171 2.56 14.82 -28.45
CA VAL A 171 2.32 14.10 -29.72
C VAL A 171 3.60 14.10 -30.55
N ILE A 172 4.11 12.92 -30.92
CA ILE A 172 5.24 12.76 -31.84
C ILE A 172 4.72 12.18 -33.16
N ILE A 173 5.11 12.81 -34.28
CA ILE A 173 4.85 12.30 -35.63
C ILE A 173 6.17 11.78 -36.19
N LEU A 174 6.32 10.46 -36.36
CA LEU A 174 7.49 9.87 -36.98
C LEU A 174 7.25 9.72 -38.49
N LEU A 175 8.17 10.27 -39.29
CA LEU A 175 8.29 10.08 -40.74
C LEU A 175 9.63 9.38 -41.00
N ASN A 176 9.62 8.27 -41.76
CA ASN A 176 10.77 7.38 -42.00
C ASN A 176 12.15 8.06 -41.96
N GLY A 177 12.94 7.74 -40.93
CA GLY A 177 14.33 8.17 -40.79
C GLY A 177 14.58 9.58 -40.25
N PHE A 178 13.54 10.42 -40.10
CA PHE A 178 13.66 11.75 -39.48
C PHE A 178 12.64 11.91 -38.34
N ILE A 179 13.13 12.20 -37.14
CA ILE A 179 12.28 12.63 -36.03
C ILE A 179 11.84 14.06 -36.35
N ILE A 180 10.58 14.23 -36.77
CA ILE A 180 9.96 15.56 -36.86
C ILE A 180 9.00 15.71 -35.68
N ALA A 181 9.50 16.24 -34.57
CA ALA A 181 8.63 16.67 -33.47
C ALA A 181 7.85 17.91 -33.93
N PHE A 182 6.59 17.75 -34.35
CA PHE A 182 5.73 18.89 -34.63
C PHE A 182 5.31 19.57 -33.31
N ARG A 183 5.77 20.81 -33.11
CA ARG A 183 5.16 21.73 -32.14
C ARG A 183 3.75 22.11 -32.63
N ASN A 184 2.73 21.65 -31.91
CA ASN A 184 1.35 22.16 -31.86
C ASN A 184 0.47 22.03 -33.13
N MET A 185 -0.69 21.37 -32.96
CA MET A 185 -1.97 21.90 -33.45
C MET A 185 -3.06 21.61 -32.41
N ALA A 186 -3.83 22.65 -32.05
CA ALA A 186 -5.13 22.48 -31.42
C ALA A 186 -6.10 21.89 -32.45
N ILE A 187 -6.72 20.76 -32.12
CA ILE A 187 -7.70 20.11 -33.00
C ILE A 187 -9.02 20.90 -32.87
N VAL A 188 -9.36 21.70 -33.88
CA VAL A 188 -10.72 22.22 -34.10
C VAL A 188 -11.44 21.22 -35.00
N PRO A 189 -12.60 20.66 -34.61
CA PRO A 189 -13.29 19.67 -35.44
C PRO A 189 -13.97 20.37 -36.63
N LEU A 190 -13.43 20.16 -37.84
CA LEU A 190 -14.09 20.59 -39.07
C LEU A 190 -15.25 19.62 -39.39
N LYS A 191 -16.48 20.11 -39.18
CA LYS A 191 -17.72 19.45 -39.60
C LYS A 191 -17.82 19.59 -41.13
N PHE A 192 -17.53 18.53 -41.88
CA PHE A 192 -17.70 18.52 -43.34
C PHE A 192 -19.18 18.58 -43.70
N MET A 193 -19.65 19.73 -44.19
CA MET A 193 -20.86 19.81 -44.99
C MET A 193 -20.50 19.46 -46.43
N PHE A 194 -21.08 18.38 -46.94
CA PHE A 194 -21.15 18.13 -48.38
C PHE A 194 -22.19 19.08 -48.97
N ASN A 195 -21.77 19.97 -49.87
CA ASN A 195 -22.63 20.31 -51.00
C ASN A 195 -21.81 20.73 -52.22
N SER A 196 -22.25 20.19 -53.35
CA SER A 196 -21.70 20.27 -54.69
C SER A 196 -21.80 21.69 -55.28
N TYR A 197 -20.89 22.03 -56.20
CA TYR A 197 -21.06 22.78 -57.48
C TYR A 197 -19.81 23.59 -57.88
N LEU A 198 -19.42 23.36 -59.14
CA LEU A 198 -18.37 23.89 -60.03
C LEU A 198 -17.88 25.37 -59.90
N CYS A 199 -16.54 25.54 -59.93
CA CYS A 199 -15.65 26.50 -60.67
C CYS A 199 -15.94 28.03 -60.78
N PRO A 200 -14.94 28.88 -61.14
CA PRO A 200 -13.63 29.18 -60.53
C PRO A 200 -13.43 30.72 -60.33
N PHE A 201 -12.41 31.19 -59.58
CA PHE A 201 -11.58 32.39 -59.85
C PHE A 201 -10.82 32.89 -58.58
N GLN A 202 -9.52 33.16 -58.80
CA GLN A 202 -8.68 34.20 -58.18
C GLN A 202 -8.03 34.09 -56.78
N TYR A 203 -6.69 34.14 -56.83
CA TYR A 203 -5.66 34.58 -55.88
C TYR A 203 -5.35 33.72 -54.63
N GLY A 204 -4.06 33.40 -54.53
CA GLY A 204 -3.48 32.55 -53.50
C GLY A 204 -3.34 33.20 -52.13
N ILE A 205 -3.08 32.34 -51.14
CA ILE A 205 -2.72 32.72 -49.77
C ILE A 205 -1.44 31.97 -49.40
N TRP A 206 -0.46 32.77 -49.01
CA TRP A 206 0.84 32.39 -48.47
C TRP A 206 0.70 31.74 -47.09
N PHE A 207 1.47 30.69 -46.82
CA PHE A 207 1.96 30.42 -45.47
C PHE A 207 3.49 30.51 -45.49
N TYR A 208 3.97 31.59 -44.88
CA TYR A 208 5.36 31.79 -44.50
C TYR A 208 5.74 30.73 -43.46
N VAL A 209 6.60 29.79 -43.82
CA VAL A 209 7.43 29.06 -42.86
C VAL A 209 8.88 29.42 -43.19
N SER A 210 9.45 30.30 -42.37
CA SER A 210 10.85 30.69 -42.49
C SER A 210 11.74 29.48 -42.22
N GLY A 211 12.53 29.10 -43.22
CA GLY A 211 13.77 28.36 -43.01
C GLY A 211 13.69 26.84 -43.12
N MET A 212 13.33 26.32 -44.29
CA MET A 212 13.96 25.11 -44.83
C MET A 212 13.81 25.11 -46.35
N ARG A 213 14.94 25.05 -47.07
CA ARG A 213 15.00 24.96 -48.53
C ARG A 213 14.29 23.68 -48.98
N ALA A 214 13.13 23.82 -49.60
CA ALA A 214 12.54 22.77 -50.40
C ALA A 214 13.43 22.55 -51.64
N VAL A 215 13.82 21.29 -51.89
CA VAL A 215 14.31 20.87 -53.20
C VAL A 215 13.13 20.98 -54.16
N SER A 216 13.06 22.09 -54.88
CA SER A 216 12.10 22.29 -55.97
C SER A 216 12.56 21.46 -57.16
N CYS A 217 11.74 20.48 -57.53
CA CYS A 217 11.82 19.83 -58.83
C CYS A 217 11.29 20.81 -59.88
N CYS A 218 12.13 21.19 -60.84
CA CYS A 218 11.76 21.98 -62.01
C CYS A 218 10.66 21.27 -62.81
N PHE A 219 9.54 21.95 -63.03
CA PHE A 219 8.70 21.73 -64.21
C PHE A 219 8.85 22.94 -65.12
N SER A 220 9.60 22.77 -66.21
CA SER A 220 9.57 23.68 -67.36
C SER A 220 8.74 23.05 -68.47
N ASN A 221 7.65 23.72 -68.83
CA ASN A 221 6.91 23.50 -70.07
C ASN A 221 7.82 23.79 -71.29
N LEU A 222 7.71 22.98 -72.35
CA LEU A 222 7.39 23.43 -73.73
C LEU A 222 7.58 22.32 -74.81
N LYS A 223 6.44 22.03 -75.48
CA LYS A 223 6.18 21.85 -76.93
C LYS A 223 6.99 20.85 -77.79
N ASN A 224 6.21 19.92 -78.36
CA ASN A 224 6.17 19.41 -79.75
C ASN A 224 7.48 19.23 -80.54
N VAL A 225 7.83 17.97 -80.84
CA VAL A 225 8.29 17.54 -82.18
C VAL A 225 7.73 16.15 -82.49
N ARG A 226 7.14 16.00 -83.69
CA ARG A 226 6.62 14.78 -84.29
C ARG A 226 7.69 14.22 -85.26
N ARG A 227 7.97 12.90 -85.24
CA ARG A 227 8.51 12.04 -86.33
C ARG A 227 8.56 10.59 -85.81
N GLU A 228 7.69 9.71 -86.31
CA GLU A 228 7.91 8.75 -87.42
C GLU A 228 8.97 7.67 -87.13
N GLY A 229 8.51 6.41 -87.08
CA GLY A 229 9.32 5.21 -87.34
C GLY A 229 9.52 4.24 -86.16
N GLY A 230 8.72 3.16 -86.14
CA GLY A 230 9.19 1.78 -86.02
C GLY A 230 9.91 1.27 -84.75
N TYR A 231 9.30 0.20 -84.21
CA TYR A 231 9.84 -0.90 -83.39
C TYR A 231 9.90 -0.75 -81.86
N GLU A 232 9.13 -1.64 -81.24
CA GLU A 232 9.12 -2.01 -79.84
C GLU A 232 10.52 -2.36 -79.33
N ASN A 233 10.82 -1.91 -78.11
CA ASN A 233 11.46 -2.78 -77.12
C ASN A 233 10.94 -2.39 -75.73
N ALA A 234 10.18 -3.30 -75.14
CA ALA A 234 9.72 -3.23 -73.78
C ALA A 234 10.91 -3.33 -72.82
N TYR A 235 11.14 -2.30 -72.02
CA TYR A 235 11.92 -2.39 -70.79
C TYR A 235 11.01 -2.04 -69.62
N TYR A 236 10.63 -3.07 -68.87
CA TYR A 236 10.04 -2.96 -67.53
C TYR A 236 11.04 -2.23 -66.62
N TRP A 237 10.61 -1.09 -66.05
CA TRP A 237 11.14 -0.57 -64.80
C TRP A 237 9.97 -0.29 -63.86
N SER A 238 9.72 -1.21 -62.93
CA SER A 238 8.98 -0.88 -61.72
C SER A 238 9.92 -0.12 -60.79
N LEU A 239 9.56 1.09 -60.38
CA LEU A 239 10.15 1.71 -59.20
C LEU A 239 9.05 2.07 -58.20
N CYS A 240 9.29 1.60 -56.97
CA CYS A 240 8.44 1.57 -55.81
C CYS A 240 7.68 2.87 -55.51
N MET A 241 6.36 2.76 -55.31
CA MET A 241 5.68 3.59 -54.31
C MET A 241 6.15 3.10 -52.92
N GLU A 242 7.08 3.82 -52.30
CA GLU A 242 7.37 3.64 -50.88
C GLU A 242 6.20 4.23 -50.09
N ILE A 243 5.37 3.36 -49.51
CA ILE A 243 4.29 3.75 -48.60
C ILE A 243 4.94 4.41 -47.37
N VAL A 244 4.83 5.73 -47.26
CA VAL A 244 5.22 6.46 -46.04
C VAL A 244 4.25 6.04 -44.93
N ARG A 245 4.71 5.19 -44.00
CA ARG A 245 3.99 4.91 -42.76
C ARG A 245 4.23 6.06 -41.79
N ILE A 246 3.19 6.81 -41.45
CA ILE A 246 3.20 7.78 -40.37
C ILE A 246 2.84 7.04 -39.09
N GLN A 247 3.75 7.01 -38.11
CA GLN A 247 3.43 6.51 -36.77
C GLN A 247 3.24 7.72 -35.84
N ILE A 248 2.01 7.93 -35.39
CA ILE A 248 1.67 8.92 -34.37
C ILE A 248 1.73 8.19 -33.03
N GLY A 249 2.59 8.64 -32.13
CA GLY A 249 2.72 8.10 -30.78
C GLY A 249 2.69 9.21 -29.73
N ASP A 250 1.83 9.06 -28.74
CA ASP A 250 1.80 9.95 -27.58
C ASP A 250 2.92 9.56 -26.61
N THR A 251 3.83 10.49 -26.33
CA THR A 251 4.75 10.39 -25.20
C THR A 251 4.12 11.06 -23.99
N LEU A 252 4.05 10.33 -22.89
CA LEU A 252 3.46 10.80 -21.65
C LEU A 252 4.56 11.26 -20.70
N PHE A 253 4.45 12.47 -20.17
CA PHE A 253 5.23 12.93 -19.02
C PHE A 253 4.31 13.08 -17.82
N LEU A 254 4.70 12.53 -16.68
CA LEU A 254 3.95 12.60 -15.44
C LEU A 254 4.78 13.39 -14.43
N PHE A 255 4.31 14.58 -14.08
CA PHE A 255 4.84 15.40 -13.01
C PHE A 255 4.07 15.09 -11.74
N TYR A 256 4.75 14.97 -10.60
CA TYR A 256 4.09 14.63 -9.34
C TYR A 256 4.91 15.13 -8.16
N GLU A 257 4.24 15.33 -7.04
CA GLU A 257 4.88 15.59 -5.76
C GLU A 257 5.57 14.32 -5.27
N THR A 258 6.81 14.45 -4.83
CA THR A 258 7.52 13.44 -4.05
C THR A 258 8.01 14.05 -2.76
N LYS A 259 7.94 13.30 -1.66
CA LYS A 259 8.55 13.76 -0.41
C LYS A 259 9.85 13.05 -0.11
N ASN A 260 10.91 13.81 0.03
CA ASN A 260 12.22 13.32 0.37
C ASN A 260 12.21 12.63 1.74
N SER A 261 12.72 11.39 1.81
CA SER A 261 12.70 10.59 3.03
C SER A 261 13.67 11.07 4.12
N ILE A 262 14.65 11.89 3.76
CA ILE A 262 15.65 12.47 4.67
C ILE A 262 15.19 13.83 5.17
N THR A 263 14.88 14.75 4.25
CA THR A 263 14.56 16.15 4.60
C THR A 263 13.08 16.34 4.95
N MET A 264 12.22 15.39 4.58
CA MET A 264 10.76 15.48 4.70
C MET A 264 10.15 16.64 3.91
N GLN A 265 10.89 17.19 2.94
CA GLN A 265 10.42 18.24 2.02
C GLN A 265 9.76 17.61 0.78
N GLY A 266 8.68 18.23 0.29
CA GLY A 266 8.09 17.93 -1.01
C GLY A 266 8.83 18.62 -2.16
N ASP A 267 9.18 17.86 -3.18
CA ASP A 267 9.81 18.30 -4.42
C ASP A 267 8.96 17.83 -5.61
N ILE A 268 9.18 18.38 -6.80
CA ILE A 268 8.47 17.95 -8.02
C ILE A 268 9.35 17.00 -8.82
N ALA A 269 8.92 15.74 -8.95
CA ALA A 269 9.57 14.74 -9.79
C ALA A 269 8.86 14.59 -11.14
N VAL A 270 9.56 13.98 -12.12
CA VAL A 270 8.99 13.66 -13.43
C VAL A 270 9.37 12.26 -13.93
N ALA A 271 8.37 11.55 -14.45
CA ALA A 271 8.52 10.27 -15.12
C ALA A 271 8.01 10.32 -16.57
N LYS A 272 8.52 9.43 -17.42
CA LYS A 272 8.16 9.34 -18.84
C LYS A 272 7.64 7.95 -19.21
N SER A 273 6.57 7.89 -19.99
CA SER A 273 6.06 6.66 -20.60
C SER A 273 5.95 6.79 -22.12
N THR A 274 6.26 5.70 -22.83
CA THR A 274 6.19 5.59 -24.30
C THR A 274 5.33 4.41 -24.77
N ASP A 275 4.71 3.71 -23.83
CA ASP A 275 3.93 2.49 -24.03
C ASP A 275 2.51 2.63 -23.46
N LYS A 276 1.92 3.83 -23.60
CA LYS A 276 0.57 4.14 -23.09
C LYS A 276 0.47 3.96 -21.57
N GLY A 277 1.43 4.45 -20.81
CA GLY A 277 1.35 4.49 -19.34
C GLY A 277 1.54 3.13 -18.65
N ALA A 278 1.88 2.09 -19.42
CA ALA A 278 2.22 0.77 -18.93
C ALA A 278 3.52 0.79 -18.11
N THR A 279 4.56 1.45 -18.62
CA THR A 279 5.84 1.60 -17.92
C THR A 279 6.25 3.06 -17.82
N TRP A 280 6.93 3.37 -16.72
CA TRP A 280 7.36 4.72 -16.38
C TRP A 280 8.86 4.74 -16.06
N GLN A 281 9.60 5.44 -16.90
CA GLN A 281 11.01 5.75 -16.67
C GLN A 281 11.12 6.99 -15.79
N GLN A 282 11.77 6.87 -14.64
CA GLN A 282 12.07 8.00 -13.78
C GLN A 282 13.17 8.87 -14.41
N LEU A 283 12.89 10.17 -14.61
CA LEU A 283 13.84 11.10 -15.21
C LEU A 283 14.58 11.94 -14.14
N GLY A 284 13.96 12.17 -12.98
CA GLY A 284 14.56 12.85 -11.84
C GLY A 284 13.66 13.95 -11.25
N ILE A 285 14.27 14.82 -10.44
CA ILE A 285 13.61 15.99 -9.84
C ILE A 285 13.56 17.12 -10.89
N ALA A 286 12.36 17.55 -11.23
CA ALA A 286 12.10 18.64 -12.16
C ALA A 286 12.19 20.01 -11.49
N LEU A 287 11.75 20.13 -10.23
CA LEU A 287 11.83 21.37 -9.47
C LEU A 287 12.10 21.08 -8.00
N ASP A 288 13.12 21.73 -7.47
CA ASP A 288 13.59 21.67 -6.09
C ASP A 288 13.85 23.12 -5.62
N GLU A 289 13.40 23.45 -4.42
CA GLU A 289 13.50 24.77 -3.78
C GLU A 289 13.76 24.57 -2.28
N ASP A 290 14.11 25.62 -1.54
CA ASP A 290 14.35 25.52 -0.08
C ASP A 290 13.06 25.35 0.76
N TRP A 291 11.93 25.03 0.14
CA TRP A 291 10.63 24.88 0.77
C TRP A 291 9.78 23.82 0.05
N HIS A 292 8.72 23.36 0.71
CA HIS A 292 7.83 22.33 0.20
C HIS A 292 7.07 22.77 -1.06
N LEU A 293 7.14 21.94 -2.10
CA LEU A 293 6.41 22.06 -3.36
C LEU A 293 5.44 20.88 -3.52
N SER A 294 4.28 21.14 -4.09
CA SER A 294 3.29 20.12 -4.47
C SER A 294 2.46 20.61 -5.66
N TYR A 295 1.44 19.84 -6.08
CA TYR A 295 0.47 20.25 -7.11
C TYR A 295 1.10 20.85 -8.39
N PRO A 296 1.97 20.12 -9.14
CA PRO A 296 2.73 20.66 -10.26
C PRO A 296 1.87 20.86 -11.53
N TYR A 297 1.00 21.89 -11.55
CA TYR A 297 0.12 22.17 -12.68
C TYR A 297 0.93 22.60 -13.92
N VAL A 298 1.11 21.68 -14.87
CA VAL A 298 1.84 21.94 -16.13
C VAL A 298 0.87 22.29 -17.26
N PHE A 299 1.17 23.31 -18.06
CA PHE A 299 0.38 23.70 -19.22
C PHE A 299 1.22 24.35 -20.32
N ASN A 300 0.69 24.37 -21.55
CA ASN A 300 1.30 25.06 -22.69
C ASN A 300 0.65 26.43 -22.89
N TYR A 301 1.46 27.47 -23.13
CA TYR A 301 0.98 28.77 -23.55
C TYR A 301 1.96 29.38 -24.56
N LEU A 302 1.44 29.74 -25.75
CA LEU A 302 2.21 30.30 -26.87
C LEU A 302 3.48 29.49 -27.22
N GLY A 303 3.40 28.16 -27.16
CA GLY A 303 4.52 27.27 -27.50
C GLY A 303 5.60 27.15 -26.43
N GLN A 304 5.41 27.78 -25.27
CA GLN A 304 6.24 27.61 -24.07
C GLN A 304 5.49 26.73 -23.06
N ILE A 305 6.25 25.96 -22.28
CA ILE A 305 5.70 25.09 -21.23
C ILE A 305 5.93 25.76 -19.89
N TYR A 306 4.86 25.86 -19.11
CA TYR A 306 4.87 26.46 -17.79
C TYR A 306 4.44 25.45 -16.72
N MET A 307 4.95 25.63 -15.50
CA MET A 307 4.56 24.89 -14.30
C MET A 307 4.12 25.89 -13.24
N LEU A 308 2.97 25.63 -12.62
CA LEU A 308 2.40 26.40 -11.53
C LEU A 308 2.30 25.47 -10.30
N PRO A 309 3.40 25.23 -9.57
CA PRO A 309 3.37 24.41 -8.37
C PRO A 309 2.68 25.16 -7.21
N GLU A 310 2.21 24.41 -6.22
CA GLU A 310 1.91 24.99 -4.92
C GLU A 310 3.21 25.46 -4.25
N SER A 311 3.23 26.73 -3.84
CA SER A 311 4.33 27.36 -3.09
C SER A 311 3.82 28.11 -1.86
N SER A 312 2.79 27.55 -1.21
CA SER A 312 2.04 28.20 -0.11
C SER A 312 2.94 28.56 1.08
N GLN A 313 3.97 27.75 1.37
CA GLN A 313 4.98 28.04 2.40
C GLN A 313 5.75 29.34 2.13
N LYS A 314 5.98 29.67 0.86
CA LYS A 314 6.64 30.93 0.45
C LYS A 314 5.69 32.13 0.45
N ARG A 315 4.39 31.91 0.66
CA ARG A 315 3.31 32.92 0.63
C ARG A 315 3.16 33.65 -0.71
N GLU A 316 3.55 32.99 -1.78
CA GLU A 316 3.48 33.49 -3.15
C GLU A 316 2.97 32.36 -4.05
N LEU A 317 2.25 32.72 -5.11
CA LEU A 317 1.95 31.82 -6.22
C LEU A 317 2.93 32.09 -7.37
N ARG A 318 3.81 31.14 -7.64
CA ARG A 318 4.95 31.29 -8.56
C ARG A 318 4.75 30.49 -9.83
N LEU A 319 5.03 31.12 -10.97
CA LEU A 319 4.99 30.49 -12.29
C LEU A 319 6.41 30.26 -12.80
N TYR A 320 6.70 29.03 -13.20
CA TYR A 320 7.98 28.61 -13.75
C TYR A 320 7.84 28.31 -15.24
N ARG A 321 8.87 28.60 -16.04
CA ARG A 321 8.96 28.29 -17.47
C ARG A 321 10.04 27.25 -17.72
N ALA A 322 9.77 26.27 -18.57
CA ALA A 322 10.75 25.28 -18.97
C ALA A 322 11.84 25.91 -19.86
N LEU A 323 13.10 25.70 -19.49
CA LEU A 323 14.27 26.01 -20.33
C LEU A 323 14.66 24.80 -21.17
N ASN A 324 14.76 23.63 -20.52
CA ASN A 324 15.02 22.35 -21.16
C ASN A 324 14.06 21.31 -20.59
N PHE A 325 12.94 21.12 -21.30
CA PHE A 325 11.86 20.25 -20.85
C PHE A 325 12.31 18.78 -20.87
N PRO A 326 12.03 17.97 -19.82
CA PRO A 326 11.18 18.28 -18.67
C PRO A 326 11.91 18.65 -17.36
N LEU A 327 13.24 18.78 -17.35
CA LEU A 327 14.05 18.82 -16.11
C LEU A 327 14.58 20.20 -15.71
N GLN A 328 14.66 21.17 -16.61
CA GLN A 328 15.21 22.49 -16.28
C GLN A 328 14.14 23.58 -16.40
N TRP A 329 13.92 24.28 -15.29
CA TRP A 329 12.90 25.30 -15.14
C TRP A 329 13.50 26.58 -14.56
N THR A 330 12.87 27.71 -14.86
CA THR A 330 13.26 29.02 -14.32
C THR A 330 12.02 29.76 -13.83
N LEU A 331 12.14 30.53 -12.76
CA LEU A 331 11.07 31.38 -12.26
C LEU A 331 10.75 32.46 -13.30
N GLU A 332 9.56 32.40 -13.89
CA GLU A 332 9.11 33.40 -14.87
C GLU A 332 8.47 34.59 -14.15
N LYS A 333 7.58 34.35 -13.19
CA LYS A 333 6.81 35.41 -12.55
C LYS A 333 6.19 34.99 -11.21
N VAL A 334 6.11 35.92 -10.26
CA VAL A 334 5.21 35.83 -9.11
C VAL A 334 3.84 36.36 -9.53
N LEU A 335 2.85 35.48 -9.64
CA LEU A 335 1.51 35.83 -10.13
C LEU A 335 0.67 36.56 -9.08
N ILE A 336 0.67 36.05 -7.84
CA ILE A 336 -0.10 36.59 -6.71
C ILE A 336 0.74 36.44 -5.44
N LYS A 337 0.83 37.50 -4.62
CA LYS A 337 1.51 37.46 -3.30
C LYS A 337 0.56 36.99 -2.20
N LYS A 338 0.07 35.76 -2.33
CA LYS A 338 -0.77 35.06 -1.33
C LYS A 338 -0.37 33.58 -1.25
N PRO A 339 -0.57 32.91 -0.09
CA PRO A 339 -0.29 31.48 0.08
C PRO A 339 -1.42 30.61 -0.51
N LEU A 340 -1.65 30.72 -1.82
CA LEU A 340 -2.66 29.90 -2.50
C LEU A 340 -2.19 28.45 -2.60
N VAL A 341 -3.06 27.52 -2.23
CA VAL A 341 -2.87 26.06 -2.38
C VAL A 341 -3.63 25.54 -3.59
N ASP A 342 -3.15 24.43 -4.17
CA ASP A 342 -3.77 23.68 -5.27
C ASP A 342 -4.30 24.56 -6.41
N SER A 343 -3.44 25.44 -6.92
CA SER A 343 -3.86 26.44 -7.90
C SER A 343 -3.80 25.91 -9.34
N PHE A 344 -4.79 26.25 -10.15
CA PHE A 344 -4.77 25.97 -11.60
C PHE A 344 -5.24 27.18 -12.40
N ILE A 345 -4.91 27.20 -13.69
CA ILE A 345 -5.35 28.22 -14.66
C ILE A 345 -6.09 27.56 -15.83
N ILE A 346 -7.25 28.10 -16.21
CA ILE A 346 -7.99 27.66 -17.39
C ILE A 346 -8.47 28.85 -18.24
N ASN A 347 -8.43 28.69 -19.55
CA ASN A 347 -9.08 29.62 -20.47
C ASN A 347 -10.56 29.23 -20.62
N HIS A 348 -11.45 30.18 -20.40
CA HIS A 348 -12.88 29.99 -20.59
C HIS A 348 -13.52 31.30 -21.09
N ALA A 349 -14.28 31.21 -22.17
CA ALA A 349 -14.96 32.35 -22.81
C ALA A 349 -14.01 33.53 -23.16
N GLY A 350 -12.76 33.25 -23.54
CA GLY A 350 -11.78 34.25 -23.95
C GLY A 350 -11.04 34.95 -22.79
N GLU A 351 -11.37 34.64 -21.53
CA GLU A 351 -10.61 35.07 -20.35
C GLU A 351 -9.87 33.90 -19.70
N TYR A 352 -8.83 34.21 -18.94
CA TYR A 352 -8.12 33.26 -18.09
C TYR A 352 -8.64 33.36 -16.66
N TRP A 353 -8.91 32.20 -16.07
CA TRP A 353 -9.40 32.05 -14.71
C TRP A 353 -8.42 31.26 -13.88
N LEU A 354 -8.17 31.72 -12.66
CA LEU A 354 -7.28 31.08 -11.70
C LEU A 354 -8.07 30.74 -10.44
N PHE A 355 -8.02 29.48 -10.06
CA PHE A 355 -8.67 28.94 -8.88
C PHE A 355 -7.61 28.53 -7.88
N GLY A 356 -7.82 28.77 -6.59
CA GLY A 356 -6.93 28.34 -5.51
C GLY A 356 -7.55 28.59 -4.14
N SER A 357 -6.97 28.04 -3.07
CA SER A 357 -7.50 28.22 -1.70
C SER A 357 -6.49 28.95 -0.81
N ASP A 358 -6.94 29.84 0.09
CA ASP A 358 -6.07 30.54 1.04
C ASP A 358 -6.35 30.05 2.48
N HIS A 359 -5.42 29.30 3.07
CA HIS A 359 -5.58 28.77 4.42
C HIS A 359 -5.09 29.72 5.53
N SER A 360 -4.68 30.95 5.20
CA SER A 360 -3.99 31.85 6.13
C SER A 360 -4.89 32.91 6.78
N GLY A 361 -6.12 33.09 6.31
CA GLY A 361 -7.03 34.13 6.78
C GLY A 361 -7.67 33.83 8.15
N VAL A 362 -7.99 34.87 8.92
CA VAL A 362 -8.75 34.71 10.16
C VAL A 362 -10.17 34.25 9.82
N GLY A 363 -10.60 33.11 10.40
CA GLY A 363 -11.91 32.52 10.13
C GLY A 363 -11.99 31.64 8.88
N THR A 364 -10.87 31.39 8.19
CA THR A 364 -10.83 30.43 7.08
C THR A 364 -10.93 28.99 7.58
N ARG A 365 -11.86 28.22 7.02
CA ARG A 365 -11.94 26.78 7.26
C ARG A 365 -10.87 26.10 6.39
N LYS A 366 -9.89 25.45 7.03
CA LYS A 366 -8.85 24.68 6.32
C LYS A 366 -9.50 23.64 5.40
N ASN A 367 -9.05 23.57 4.15
CA ASN A 367 -9.60 22.75 3.06
C ASN A 367 -11.08 23.06 2.68
N GLY A 368 -11.65 24.17 3.17
CA GLY A 368 -13.04 24.56 2.93
C GLY A 368 -13.20 25.87 2.16
N GLN A 369 -12.10 26.52 1.76
CA GLN A 369 -12.12 27.81 1.08
C GLN A 369 -11.84 27.67 -0.42
N LEU A 370 -12.42 28.54 -1.24
CA LEU A 370 -12.10 28.68 -2.67
C LEU A 370 -12.07 30.16 -3.06
N GLU A 371 -11.00 30.61 -3.71
CA GLU A 371 -10.88 31.93 -4.34
C GLU A 371 -10.74 31.78 -5.86
N ILE A 372 -11.35 32.71 -6.60
CA ILE A 372 -11.26 32.79 -8.07
C ILE A 372 -10.67 34.14 -8.48
N TRP A 373 -9.81 34.14 -9.47
CA TRP A 373 -9.19 35.32 -10.06
C TRP A 373 -9.33 35.27 -11.57
N HIS A 374 -9.32 36.41 -12.23
CA HIS A 374 -9.45 36.50 -13.68
C HIS A 374 -8.42 37.45 -14.30
N SER A 375 -8.05 37.18 -15.55
CA SER A 375 -7.12 38.00 -16.33
C SER A 375 -7.31 37.79 -17.83
N SER A 376 -6.80 38.75 -18.62
CA SER A 376 -6.69 38.62 -20.08
C SER A 376 -5.52 37.71 -20.52
N SER A 377 -4.62 37.36 -19.59
CA SER A 377 -3.41 36.55 -19.85
C SER A 377 -3.14 35.60 -18.68
N PRO A 378 -2.64 34.38 -18.92
CA PRO A 378 -2.25 33.47 -17.83
C PRO A 378 -1.04 34.01 -17.04
N LEU A 379 -0.34 35.02 -17.56
CA LEU A 379 0.76 35.71 -16.88
C LEU A 379 0.26 36.87 -16.00
N GLY A 380 -1.05 37.09 -15.91
CA GLY A 380 -1.66 38.21 -15.20
C GLY A 380 -1.53 39.55 -15.95
N PRO A 381 -1.80 40.69 -15.28
CA PRO A 381 -2.13 40.80 -13.86
C PRO A 381 -3.47 40.15 -13.51
N TRP A 382 -3.56 39.54 -12.33
CA TRP A 382 -4.74 38.85 -11.85
C TRP A 382 -5.63 39.77 -11.02
N LYS A 383 -6.93 39.81 -11.33
CA LYS A 383 -7.94 40.56 -10.57
C LYS A 383 -8.81 39.59 -9.78
N PRO A 384 -9.15 39.90 -8.51
CA PRO A 384 -9.98 39.00 -7.71
C PRO A 384 -11.41 39.02 -8.24
N HIS A 385 -12.06 37.85 -8.24
CA HIS A 385 -13.49 37.76 -8.48
C HIS A 385 -14.27 38.52 -7.38
N LYS A 386 -15.36 39.21 -7.73
CA LYS A 386 -16.08 40.10 -6.79
C LYS A 386 -16.67 39.37 -5.58
N LYS A 387 -16.99 38.09 -5.74
CA LYS A 387 -17.52 37.21 -4.68
C LYS A 387 -16.44 36.48 -3.87
N ASN A 388 -15.15 36.84 -3.98
CA ASN A 388 -14.12 36.17 -3.19
C ASN A 388 -14.28 36.44 -1.67
N PRO A 389 -14.06 35.43 -0.81
CA PRO A 389 -13.90 34.02 -1.16
C PRO A 389 -15.24 33.43 -1.63
N ILE A 390 -15.20 32.68 -2.74
CA ILE A 390 -16.38 32.04 -3.33
C ILE A 390 -17.03 31.09 -2.35
N TYR A 391 -16.20 30.28 -1.68
CA TYR A 391 -16.62 29.38 -0.62
C TYR A 391 -15.73 29.54 0.61
N ASN A 392 -16.33 29.31 1.79
CA ASN A 392 -15.67 29.09 3.08
C ASN A 392 -16.56 28.12 3.90
N VAL A 393 -16.68 26.90 3.39
CA VAL A 393 -17.66 25.89 3.81
C VAL A 393 -16.98 24.72 4.53
N ASP A 394 -17.74 23.66 4.83
CA ASP A 394 -17.15 22.45 5.39
C ASP A 394 -16.17 21.78 4.41
N LYS A 395 -15.08 21.23 4.93
CA LYS A 395 -14.01 20.60 4.16
C LYS A 395 -14.46 19.34 3.38
N SER A 396 -15.65 18.81 3.65
CA SER A 396 -16.24 17.70 2.88
C SER A 396 -16.88 18.11 1.55
N VAL A 397 -17.12 19.41 1.36
CA VAL A 397 -17.91 19.92 0.22
C VAL A 397 -17.12 19.92 -1.09
N GLY A 398 -15.78 19.88 -1.07
CA GLY A 398 -14.98 19.90 -2.31
C GLY A 398 -14.50 21.28 -2.75
N ALA A 399 -14.38 22.24 -1.83
CA ALA A 399 -13.92 23.59 -2.15
C ALA A 399 -12.44 23.63 -2.61
N ARG A 400 -11.55 22.90 -1.92
CA ARG A 400 -10.15 22.74 -2.31
C ARG A 400 -10.06 21.96 -3.63
N ASN A 401 -9.23 22.41 -4.57
CA ASN A 401 -9.10 21.78 -5.89
C ASN A 401 -8.40 20.41 -5.81
N GLY A 402 -8.79 19.46 -6.65
CA GLY A 402 -8.25 18.09 -6.67
C GLY A 402 -7.68 17.68 -8.02
N GLY A 403 -7.08 18.62 -8.77
CA GLY A 403 -6.44 18.36 -10.06
C GLY A 403 -6.88 19.32 -11.17
N ARG A 404 -6.61 18.92 -12.41
CA ARG A 404 -6.85 19.77 -13.60
C ARG A 404 -8.35 19.90 -13.91
N PRO A 405 -8.86 21.10 -14.20
CA PRO A 405 -10.19 21.25 -14.76
C PRO A 405 -10.22 20.77 -16.23
N PHE A 406 -11.33 20.19 -16.68
CA PHE A 406 -11.46 19.69 -18.04
C PHE A 406 -12.75 20.17 -18.70
N VAL A 407 -12.73 20.21 -20.04
CA VAL A 407 -13.90 20.55 -20.86
C VAL A 407 -14.39 19.28 -21.55
N TYR A 408 -15.67 18.98 -21.41
CA TYR A 408 -16.31 17.83 -22.04
C TYR A 408 -17.73 18.22 -22.51
N ASP A 409 -18.07 17.85 -23.75
CA ASP A 409 -19.33 18.24 -24.41
C ASP A 409 -19.65 19.75 -24.28
N GLY A 410 -18.62 20.60 -24.42
CA GLY A 410 -18.73 22.06 -24.31
C GLY A 410 -18.95 22.61 -22.90
N ASN A 411 -19.01 21.75 -21.87
CA ASN A 411 -19.17 22.15 -20.48
C ASN A 411 -17.83 22.10 -19.74
N LEU A 412 -17.64 23.02 -18.79
CA LEU A 412 -16.45 23.10 -17.95
C LEU A 412 -16.67 22.33 -16.64
N TYR A 413 -15.68 21.54 -16.23
CA TYR A 413 -15.71 20.76 -15.00
C TYR A 413 -14.49 21.06 -14.11
N ARG A 414 -14.73 21.13 -12.80
CA ARG A 414 -13.71 21.29 -11.76
C ARG A 414 -13.65 20.03 -10.91
N VAL A 415 -12.43 19.60 -10.57
CA VAL A 415 -12.21 18.54 -9.58
C VAL A 415 -11.98 19.18 -8.21
N GLY A 416 -12.67 18.69 -7.19
CA GLY A 416 -12.53 19.14 -5.80
C GLY A 416 -12.23 17.98 -4.83
N GLN A 417 -11.63 18.29 -3.69
CA GLN A 417 -11.24 17.32 -2.67
C GLN A 417 -12.25 17.25 -1.52
N ASP A 418 -12.74 16.05 -1.22
CA ASP A 418 -13.46 15.78 0.02
C ASP A 418 -12.46 15.45 1.14
N CYS A 419 -12.35 16.34 2.11
CA CYS A 419 -11.48 16.20 3.28
C CYS A 419 -12.27 16.02 4.59
N GLY A 420 -13.54 15.58 4.52
CA GLY A 420 -14.45 15.47 5.67
C GLY A 420 -13.96 14.51 6.76
N GLU A 421 -13.96 13.22 6.44
CA GLU A 421 -13.58 12.14 7.37
C GLU A 421 -12.06 12.11 7.62
N THR A 422 -11.28 12.20 6.56
CA THR A 422 -9.81 12.22 6.58
C THR A 422 -9.31 13.14 5.46
N TYR A 423 -8.07 13.61 5.56
CA TYR A 423 -7.46 14.39 4.47
C TYR A 423 -7.43 13.54 3.20
N GLY A 424 -8.03 14.05 2.11
CA GLY A 424 -8.03 13.38 0.82
C GLY A 424 -8.90 12.13 0.73
N ARG A 425 -10.05 12.10 1.40
CA ARG A 425 -10.94 10.92 1.44
C ARG A 425 -11.34 10.44 0.04
N ARG A 426 -11.67 11.38 -0.85
CA ARG A 426 -12.04 11.15 -2.25
C ARG A 426 -12.02 12.45 -3.05
N VAL A 427 -12.12 12.33 -4.37
CA VAL A 427 -12.40 13.46 -5.27
C VAL A 427 -13.90 13.60 -5.55
N ARG A 428 -14.32 14.81 -5.90
CA ARG A 428 -15.67 15.19 -6.35
C ARG A 428 -15.56 16.00 -7.65
N ILE A 429 -16.57 15.89 -8.52
CA ILE A 429 -16.60 16.62 -9.80
C ILE A 429 -17.73 17.63 -9.78
N PHE A 430 -17.44 18.85 -10.21
CA PHE A 430 -18.40 19.94 -10.29
C PHE A 430 -18.50 20.44 -11.72
N LYS A 431 -19.70 20.42 -12.28
CA LYS A 431 -20.00 21.13 -13.53
C LYS A 431 -20.14 22.62 -13.21
N ILE A 432 -19.32 23.46 -13.83
CA ILE A 432 -19.43 24.92 -13.72
C ILE A 432 -20.54 25.39 -14.65
N GLU A 433 -21.64 25.89 -14.09
CA GLU A 433 -22.79 26.40 -14.85
C GLU A 433 -22.63 27.88 -15.20
N VAL A 434 -22.04 28.66 -14.28
CA VAL A 434 -21.83 30.10 -14.45
C VAL A 434 -20.42 30.44 -14.00
N LEU A 435 -19.67 31.10 -14.89
CA LEU A 435 -18.35 31.65 -14.61
C LEU A 435 -18.23 33.01 -15.30
N THR A 436 -18.44 34.07 -14.54
CA THR A 436 -18.32 35.46 -14.98
C THR A 436 -17.52 36.25 -13.94
N THR A 437 -17.26 37.54 -14.17
CA THR A 437 -16.53 38.38 -13.21
C THR A 437 -17.32 38.70 -11.93
N ASP A 438 -18.63 38.47 -11.97
CA ASP A 438 -19.62 38.88 -10.96
C ASP A 438 -20.33 37.69 -10.31
N GLU A 439 -20.39 36.55 -11.00
CA GLU A 439 -21.13 35.37 -10.59
C GLU A 439 -20.37 34.08 -10.88
N TYR A 440 -20.40 33.18 -9.89
CA TYR A 440 -19.90 31.81 -9.97
C TYR A 440 -20.97 30.85 -9.46
N LYS A 441 -21.22 29.78 -10.21
CA LYS A 441 -22.10 28.68 -9.80
C LYS A 441 -21.60 27.36 -10.37
N GLU A 442 -21.52 26.35 -9.51
CA GLU A 442 -21.21 24.99 -9.89
C GLU A 442 -22.21 24.00 -9.26
N VAL A 443 -22.35 22.83 -9.87
CA VAL A 443 -23.21 21.74 -9.40
C VAL A 443 -22.42 20.44 -9.41
N GLU A 444 -22.48 19.68 -8.31
CA GLU A 444 -21.83 18.39 -8.21
C GLU A 444 -22.45 17.40 -9.22
N VAL A 445 -21.59 16.65 -9.91
CA VAL A 445 -21.99 15.59 -10.85
C VAL A 445 -21.31 14.28 -10.46
N PRO A 446 -21.89 13.12 -10.81
CA PRO A 446 -21.27 11.83 -10.54
C PRO A 446 -19.87 11.73 -11.17
N LEU A 447 -18.89 11.32 -10.36
CA LEU A 447 -17.50 11.13 -10.78
C LEU A 447 -17.34 10.02 -11.85
N GLY A 448 -18.21 9.00 -11.84
CA GLY A 448 -18.13 7.86 -12.77
C GLY A 448 -17.07 6.81 -12.41
N PHE A 449 -16.30 7.00 -11.32
CA PHE A 449 -15.39 5.99 -10.78
C PHE A 449 -16.10 5.08 -9.77
N GLU A 450 -15.92 3.77 -9.91
CA GLU A 450 -16.34 2.80 -8.92
C GLU A 450 -15.33 2.74 -7.77
N GLU A 451 -15.79 2.93 -6.53
CA GLU A 451 -14.93 2.78 -5.35
C GLU A 451 -14.47 1.31 -5.21
N PRO A 452 -13.19 1.04 -4.90
CA PRO A 452 -12.72 -0.33 -4.70
C PRO A 452 -13.41 -1.01 -3.52
N ASN A 453 -14.07 -2.15 -3.78
CA ASN A 453 -14.74 -2.93 -2.73
C ASN A 453 -13.77 -3.67 -1.79
N LYS A 454 -12.47 -3.66 -2.08
CA LYS A 454 -11.43 -4.29 -1.25
C LYS A 454 -11.00 -3.44 -0.05
N GLY A 455 -11.50 -2.22 0.10
CA GLY A 455 -11.06 -1.29 1.14
C GLY A 455 -9.54 -1.11 1.11
N ARG A 456 -8.88 -1.15 2.26
CA ARG A 456 -7.42 -0.92 2.39
C ARG A 456 -6.53 -1.89 1.60
N ASN A 457 -7.05 -3.03 1.13
CA ASN A 457 -6.26 -3.95 0.29
C ASN A 457 -6.19 -3.49 -1.19
N ALA A 458 -6.98 -2.48 -1.58
CA ALA A 458 -6.78 -1.74 -2.82
C ALA A 458 -5.84 -0.55 -2.60
N TRP A 459 -5.01 -0.24 -3.58
CA TRP A 459 -4.00 0.82 -3.49
C TRP A 459 -4.59 2.21 -3.26
N ASN A 460 -5.79 2.47 -3.78
CA ASN A 460 -6.57 3.70 -3.62
C ASN A 460 -7.82 3.48 -2.74
N GLY A 461 -7.81 2.47 -1.88
CA GLY A 461 -9.02 2.05 -1.16
C GLY A 461 -9.34 2.83 0.12
N ALA A 462 -8.41 3.62 0.64
CA ALA A 462 -8.68 4.51 1.78
C ALA A 462 -8.89 5.95 1.33
N ARG A 463 -8.07 6.42 0.39
CA ARG A 463 -7.97 7.83 -0.02
C ARG A 463 -7.50 7.97 -1.46
N TYR A 464 -7.91 9.06 -2.09
CA TYR A 464 -7.48 9.53 -3.41
C TYR A 464 -7.97 10.98 -3.52
N HIS A 465 -7.09 11.94 -3.74
CA HIS A 465 -7.45 13.36 -3.68
C HIS A 465 -7.09 14.14 -4.94
N HIS A 466 -6.39 13.51 -5.87
CA HIS A 466 -6.00 14.12 -7.11
C HIS A 466 -6.46 13.33 -8.32
N LEU A 467 -6.97 14.04 -9.34
CA LEU A 467 -7.31 13.49 -10.63
C LEU A 467 -6.94 14.49 -11.74
N ASP A 468 -6.05 14.10 -12.64
CA ASP A 468 -5.78 14.83 -13.88
C ASP A 468 -6.29 14.02 -15.08
N VAL A 469 -7.11 14.66 -15.91
CA VAL A 469 -7.78 14.04 -17.05
C VAL A 469 -7.39 14.77 -18.33
N GLN A 470 -6.95 14.02 -19.34
CA GLN A 470 -6.44 14.55 -20.60
C GLN A 470 -7.04 13.78 -21.79
N HIS A 471 -7.18 14.50 -22.91
CA HIS A 471 -7.62 13.93 -24.17
C HIS A 471 -6.40 13.51 -25.01
N LEU A 472 -6.41 12.28 -25.54
CA LEU A 472 -5.32 11.74 -26.34
C LEU A 472 -5.49 12.05 -27.83
N SER A 473 -4.41 11.94 -28.59
CA SER A 473 -4.45 12.08 -30.05
C SER A 473 -5.28 10.98 -30.72
N SER A 474 -5.42 9.83 -30.05
CA SER A 474 -6.26 8.70 -30.48
C SER A 474 -7.77 8.96 -30.41
N GLY A 475 -8.22 10.05 -29.78
CA GLY A 475 -9.64 10.32 -29.51
C GLY A 475 -10.18 9.69 -28.22
N LYS A 476 -9.36 8.91 -27.51
CA LYS A 476 -9.66 8.39 -26.17
C LYS A 476 -9.26 9.39 -25.08
N TRP A 477 -9.77 9.19 -23.88
CA TRP A 477 -9.37 9.90 -22.67
C TRP A 477 -8.40 9.06 -21.84
N ILE A 478 -7.44 9.74 -21.21
CA ILE A 478 -6.55 9.20 -20.18
C ILE A 478 -6.74 9.99 -18.89
N ALA A 479 -6.61 9.32 -17.76
CA ALA A 479 -6.51 9.99 -16.47
C ALA A 479 -5.42 9.38 -15.59
N VAL A 480 -4.86 10.22 -14.73
CA VAL A 480 -3.96 9.81 -13.65
C VAL A 480 -4.56 10.24 -12.32
N MET A 481 -4.50 9.36 -11.34
CA MET A 481 -5.07 9.56 -10.02
C MET A 481 -4.10 9.06 -8.96
N ASP A 482 -3.94 9.81 -7.88
CA ASP A 482 -3.23 9.32 -6.70
C ASP A 482 -4.14 8.47 -5.81
N GLY A 483 -3.54 7.68 -4.94
CA GLY A 483 -4.29 6.80 -4.08
C GLY A 483 -3.46 6.27 -2.94
N ASP A 484 -4.11 6.14 -1.80
CA ASP A 484 -3.53 5.58 -0.59
C ASP A 484 -4.47 4.56 0.05
N ARG A 485 -3.86 3.59 0.70
CA ARG A 485 -4.48 2.52 1.48
C ARG A 485 -4.55 2.82 2.98
N VAL A 486 -3.86 3.87 3.42
CA VAL A 486 -3.73 4.26 4.82
C VAL A 486 -4.50 5.56 5.07
N PRO A 487 -5.26 5.69 6.17
CA PRO A 487 -5.78 7.01 6.55
C PRO A 487 -4.65 7.96 6.99
N SER A 488 -4.89 9.27 6.85
CA SER A 488 -3.94 10.27 7.38
C SER A 488 -3.73 10.10 8.89
N GLY A 489 -2.47 10.10 9.34
CA GLY A 489 -2.10 9.98 10.75
C GLY A 489 -2.30 8.59 11.37
N ASP A 490 -2.41 7.53 10.56
CA ASP A 490 -2.61 6.15 11.04
C ASP A 490 -1.53 5.69 12.05
N PRO A 491 -0.21 5.94 11.87
CA PRO A 491 0.78 5.55 12.87
C PRO A 491 0.54 6.19 14.24
N VAL A 492 0.23 7.49 14.27
CA VAL A 492 -0.12 8.21 15.51
C VAL A 492 -1.40 7.65 16.13
N HIS A 493 -2.43 7.38 15.31
CA HIS A 493 -3.68 6.80 15.80
C HIS A 493 -3.47 5.41 16.42
N ARG A 494 -2.70 4.55 15.75
CA ARG A 494 -2.30 3.23 16.26
C ARG A 494 -1.53 3.36 17.56
N PHE A 495 -0.58 4.29 17.65
CA PHE A 495 0.17 4.54 18.88
C PHE A 495 -0.73 4.96 20.05
N ILE A 496 -1.69 5.86 19.81
CA ILE A 496 -2.68 6.29 20.83
C ILE A 496 -3.53 5.11 21.29
N LEU A 497 -4.07 4.31 20.36
CA LEU A 497 -4.90 3.15 20.69
C LEU A 497 -4.11 2.04 21.40
N GLY A 498 -2.88 1.78 20.98
CA GLY A 498 -1.96 0.85 21.64
C GLY A 498 -1.67 1.28 23.07
N SER A 499 -1.38 2.57 23.28
CA SER A 499 -1.14 3.16 24.60
C SER A 499 -2.38 3.09 25.50
N ALA A 500 -3.57 3.38 24.95
CA ALA A 500 -4.84 3.25 25.66
C ALA A 500 -5.12 1.80 26.07
N SER A 501 -4.82 0.83 25.18
CA SER A 501 -4.97 -0.60 25.47
C SER A 501 -4.03 -1.04 26.60
N LEU A 502 -2.78 -0.58 26.60
CA LEU A 502 -1.81 -0.87 27.67
C LEU A 502 -2.26 -0.26 29.01
N ALA A 503 -2.74 0.98 29.00
CA ALA A 503 -3.32 1.61 30.19
C ALA A 503 -4.52 0.81 30.74
N ALA A 504 -5.37 0.28 29.85
CA ALA A 504 -6.49 -0.59 30.25
C ALA A 504 -6.03 -1.93 30.85
N VAL A 505 -4.94 -2.54 30.35
CA VAL A 505 -4.33 -3.74 30.96
C VAL A 505 -3.85 -3.45 32.38
N ILE A 506 -3.24 -2.28 32.62
CA ILE A 506 -2.82 -1.87 33.98
C ILE A 506 -4.05 -1.78 34.91
N VAL A 507 -5.15 -1.19 34.45
CA VAL A 507 -6.40 -1.11 35.23
C VAL A 507 -6.94 -2.51 35.52
N VAL A 508 -6.96 -3.42 34.53
CA VAL A 508 -7.39 -4.81 34.70
C VAL A 508 -6.51 -5.55 35.70
N ALA A 509 -5.19 -5.34 35.67
CA ALA A 509 -4.26 -5.91 36.64
C ALA A 509 -4.55 -5.40 38.06
N VAL A 510 -4.83 -4.10 38.23
CA VAL A 510 -5.24 -3.54 39.53
C VAL A 510 -6.52 -4.19 40.04
N VAL A 511 -7.54 -4.30 39.18
CA VAL A 511 -8.82 -4.95 39.53
C VAL A 511 -8.61 -6.41 39.93
N LEU A 512 -7.83 -7.16 39.15
CA LEU A 512 -7.49 -8.55 39.44
C LEU A 512 -6.77 -8.68 40.79
N GLY A 513 -5.83 -7.77 41.07
CA GLY A 513 -5.12 -7.71 42.35
C GLY A 513 -6.02 -7.40 43.53
N VAL A 514 -7.04 -6.57 43.36
CA VAL A 514 -8.06 -6.30 44.40
C VAL A 514 -8.95 -7.52 44.63
N LEU A 515 -9.40 -8.18 43.56
CA LEU A 515 -10.24 -9.40 43.64
C LEU A 515 -9.51 -10.56 44.33
N LEU A 516 -8.22 -10.74 44.03
CA LEU A 516 -7.37 -11.77 44.63
C LEU A 516 -6.83 -11.37 46.02
N GLY A 517 -7.03 -10.11 46.43
CA GLY A 517 -6.58 -9.60 47.73
C GLY A 517 -5.07 -9.32 47.82
N ALA A 518 -4.34 -9.41 46.70
CA ALA A 518 -2.90 -9.08 46.62
C ALA A 518 -2.64 -7.57 46.69
N VAL A 519 -3.61 -6.77 46.22
CA VAL A 519 -3.57 -5.30 46.23
C VAL A 519 -4.59 -4.77 47.23
N LYS A 520 -4.10 -4.14 48.29
CA LYS A 520 -4.93 -3.36 49.22
C LYS A 520 -5.03 -1.94 48.68
N CYS A 521 -5.98 -1.67 47.79
CA CYS A 521 -6.31 -0.31 47.35
C CYS A 521 -7.01 0.45 48.49
N ILE A 522 -6.27 0.75 49.56
CA ILE A 522 -6.68 1.72 50.57
C ILE A 522 -5.93 2.99 50.23
N ILE A 523 -6.60 3.96 49.61
CA ILE A 523 -6.01 5.29 49.44
C ILE A 523 -5.81 5.87 50.86
N PRO A 524 -4.57 6.13 51.31
CA PRO A 524 -4.34 6.67 52.64
C PRO A 524 -4.93 8.07 52.73
N LEU A 525 -5.91 8.28 53.61
CA LEU A 525 -6.53 9.59 53.84
C LEU A 525 -5.52 10.66 54.33
N ASN A 526 -4.31 10.23 54.72
CA ASN A 526 -3.18 11.06 55.15
C ASN A 526 -2.35 11.65 54.01
N TRP A 527 -2.50 11.21 52.76
CA TRP A 527 -1.87 11.91 51.62
C TRP A 527 -2.55 13.27 51.34
N CYS A 528 -3.70 13.52 51.96
CA CYS A 528 -4.41 14.80 51.96
C CYS A 528 -4.22 15.57 53.28
N ALA A 529 -3.08 15.44 53.97
CA ALA A 529 -2.87 15.99 55.30
C ALA A 529 -2.51 17.49 55.32
N HIS A 530 -3.15 18.17 56.27
CA HIS A 530 -3.00 19.56 56.70
C HIS A 530 -1.55 19.97 57.01
N TYR A 531 -1.09 21.09 56.44
CA TYR A 531 -0.07 21.92 57.07
C TYR A 531 -0.75 22.73 58.18
N SER A 532 -0.68 22.24 59.43
CA SER A 532 -1.10 23.01 60.60
C SER A 532 0.14 23.61 61.27
N GLY A 533 0.67 24.68 60.67
CA GLY A 533 1.61 25.57 61.35
C GLY A 533 0.84 26.59 62.20
N LYS A 534 1.22 26.74 63.47
CA LYS A 534 0.66 27.69 64.45
C LYS A 534 0.47 29.09 63.84
N ARG A 535 -0.72 29.65 64.02
CA ARG A 535 -1.13 30.99 63.54
C ARG A 535 -1.01 32.00 64.67
N ASN A 536 -0.28 33.09 64.44
CA ASN A 536 -0.52 34.38 65.09
C ASN A 536 -1.11 35.34 64.03
N TYR A 537 -2.30 35.85 64.37
CA TYR A 537 -3.05 37.05 63.94
C TYR A 537 -3.04 37.62 62.48
N ILE A 538 -4.29 37.81 61.99
CA ILE A 538 -4.88 38.68 60.91
C ILE A 538 -4.76 38.27 59.40
N PRO A 539 -5.64 38.72 58.46
CA PRO A 539 -6.69 37.88 57.86
C PRO A 539 -6.76 37.91 56.30
N LEU A 540 -7.73 37.15 55.75
CA LEU A 540 -8.17 37.07 54.34
C LEU A 540 -7.19 36.48 53.31
N GLY A 541 -7.62 35.39 52.66
CA GLY A 541 -7.00 34.91 51.41
C GLY A 541 -6.76 33.40 51.27
N TRP A 542 -7.38 32.52 52.07
CA TRP A 542 -7.13 31.07 51.95
C TRP A 542 -8.33 30.18 52.27
N GLU A 543 -9.40 30.28 51.47
CA GLU A 543 -10.53 29.32 51.51
C GLU A 543 -10.62 28.39 50.28
N ARG A 544 -9.87 28.65 49.22
CA ARG A 544 -10.00 27.89 47.96
C ARG A 544 -9.32 26.51 47.96
N SER A 545 -8.35 26.27 48.85
CA SER A 545 -7.63 24.98 48.94
C SER A 545 -8.43 23.88 49.67
N ASN A 546 -9.35 24.26 50.57
CA ASN A 546 -10.12 23.32 51.39
C ASN A 546 -11.23 22.58 50.60
N LEU A 547 -11.74 23.17 49.53
CA LEU A 547 -12.83 22.58 48.74
C LEU A 547 -12.36 21.48 47.78
N PHE A 548 -11.15 21.61 47.23
CA PHE A 548 -10.53 20.61 46.37
C PHE A 548 -10.10 19.37 47.18
N SER A 549 -9.43 19.59 48.32
CA SER A 549 -9.01 18.52 49.23
C SER A 549 -10.19 17.72 49.78
N SER A 550 -11.30 18.38 50.15
CA SER A 550 -12.50 17.71 50.65
C SER A 550 -13.26 16.92 49.58
N LYS A 551 -13.35 17.43 48.33
CA LYS A 551 -13.92 16.67 47.19
C LYS A 551 -13.08 15.44 46.86
N VAL A 552 -11.75 15.57 46.82
CA VAL A 552 -10.82 14.45 46.61
C VAL A 552 -10.94 13.43 47.74
N ARG A 553 -10.99 13.86 49.01
CA ARG A 553 -11.19 12.96 50.17
C ARG A 553 -12.53 12.20 50.09
N ARG A 554 -13.61 12.86 49.69
CA ARG A 554 -14.94 12.23 49.52
C ARG A 554 -14.94 11.23 48.36
N PHE A 555 -14.25 11.55 47.27
CA PHE A 555 -14.04 10.66 46.13
C PHE A 555 -13.23 9.42 46.55
N CYS A 556 -12.09 9.59 47.23
CA CYS A 556 -11.25 8.49 47.74
C CYS A 556 -12.01 7.59 48.72
N SER A 557 -12.83 8.17 49.62
CA SER A 557 -13.68 7.41 50.55
C SER A 557 -14.76 6.59 49.83
N ARG A 558 -15.43 7.18 48.83
CA ARG A 558 -16.40 6.46 47.98
C ARG A 558 -15.74 5.32 47.22
N LEU A 559 -14.55 5.56 46.67
CA LEU A 559 -13.79 4.58 45.91
C LEU A 559 -13.30 3.42 46.80
N ASN A 560 -12.78 3.71 48.00
CA ASN A 560 -12.43 2.71 49.01
C ASN A 560 -13.66 1.87 49.43
N ARG A 561 -14.85 2.48 49.60
CA ARG A 561 -16.10 1.77 49.96
C ARG A 561 -16.58 0.82 48.85
N VAL A 562 -16.50 1.25 47.60
CA VAL A 562 -16.86 0.42 46.43
C VAL A 562 -15.93 -0.79 46.31
N LEU A 563 -14.62 -0.58 46.43
CA LEU A 563 -13.63 -1.66 46.34
C LEU A 563 -13.78 -2.72 47.45
N LEU A 564 -14.08 -2.28 48.68
CA LEU A 564 -14.37 -3.18 49.80
C LEU A 564 -15.69 -3.94 49.60
N SER A 565 -16.72 -3.30 49.05
CA SER A 565 -18.02 -3.93 48.75
C SER A 565 -17.92 -4.99 47.65
N VAL A 566 -17.15 -4.72 46.60
CA VAL A 566 -16.89 -5.66 45.50
C VAL A 566 -16.11 -6.89 46.00
N ARG A 567 -15.07 -6.67 46.82
CA ARG A 567 -14.29 -7.75 47.46
C ARG A 567 -15.14 -8.61 48.40
N GLY A 568 -16.13 -8.03 49.08
CA GLY A 568 -17.06 -8.76 49.94
C GLY A 568 -18.05 -9.66 49.19
N LYS A 569 -18.40 -9.32 47.95
CA LYS A 569 -19.38 -10.06 47.11
C LYS A 569 -18.75 -11.17 46.28
N ILE A 570 -17.47 -11.06 45.93
CA ILE A 570 -16.78 -12.00 45.04
C ILE A 570 -15.78 -12.82 45.86
N LYS A 571 -16.16 -14.05 46.23
CA LYS A 571 -15.27 -14.99 46.90
C LYS A 571 -14.50 -15.80 45.86
N PRO A 572 -13.15 -15.79 45.84
CA PRO A 572 -12.37 -16.57 44.86
C PRO A 572 -12.61 -18.09 44.93
N SER A 573 -13.14 -18.58 46.05
CA SER A 573 -13.48 -20.00 46.24
C SER A 573 -14.80 -20.42 45.59
N THR A 574 -15.70 -19.50 45.24
CA THR A 574 -16.98 -19.83 44.59
C THR A 574 -16.83 -19.96 43.08
N TRP A 575 -17.68 -20.77 42.44
CA TRP A 575 -17.68 -20.90 40.98
C TRP A 575 -17.91 -19.57 40.27
N SER A 576 -18.82 -18.73 40.79
CA SER A 576 -19.04 -17.37 40.30
C SER A 576 -17.82 -16.47 40.44
N GLY A 577 -17.07 -16.55 41.54
CA GLY A 577 -15.84 -15.78 41.73
C GLY A 577 -14.70 -16.24 40.81
N LYS A 578 -14.55 -17.56 40.63
CA LYS A 578 -13.60 -18.14 39.65
C LYS A 578 -13.92 -17.68 38.23
N LEU A 579 -15.20 -17.67 37.85
CA LEU A 579 -15.65 -17.19 36.54
C LEU A 579 -15.29 -15.71 36.33
N VAL A 580 -15.58 -14.84 37.30
CA VAL A 580 -15.26 -13.40 37.19
C VAL A 580 -13.75 -13.17 37.08
N ILE A 581 -12.93 -13.90 37.86
CA ILE A 581 -11.47 -13.82 37.76
C ILE A 581 -10.99 -14.29 36.38
N ALA A 582 -11.51 -15.42 35.89
CA ALA A 582 -11.16 -15.95 34.56
C ALA A 582 -11.53 -14.97 33.43
N VAL A 583 -12.74 -14.41 33.45
CA VAL A 583 -13.18 -13.41 32.47
C VAL A 583 -12.31 -12.15 32.53
N THR A 584 -12.00 -11.65 33.73
CA THR A 584 -11.14 -10.47 33.91
C THR A 584 -9.73 -10.70 33.34
N PHE A 585 -9.17 -11.90 33.57
CA PHE A 585 -7.90 -12.30 33.00
C PHE A 585 -7.95 -12.40 31.46
N VAL A 586 -8.99 -13.03 30.90
CA VAL A 586 -9.18 -13.13 29.44
C VAL A 586 -9.32 -11.76 28.80
N VAL A 587 -10.03 -10.82 29.44
CA VAL A 587 -10.11 -9.42 29.00
C VAL A 587 -8.72 -8.76 29.02
N GLY A 588 -7.93 -8.98 30.06
CA GLY A 588 -6.54 -8.49 30.13
C GLY A 588 -5.66 -9.04 29.00
N VAL A 589 -5.78 -10.34 28.70
CA VAL A 589 -5.09 -10.98 27.57
C VAL A 589 -5.53 -10.36 26.24
N ALA A 590 -6.83 -10.22 26.02
CA ALA A 590 -7.36 -9.64 24.78
C ALA A 590 -6.89 -8.19 24.57
N LEU A 591 -6.89 -7.37 25.63
CA LEU A 591 -6.38 -5.99 25.60
C LEU A 591 -4.87 -5.95 25.35
N MET A 592 -4.11 -6.89 25.94
CA MET A 592 -2.67 -6.99 25.69
C MET A 592 -2.39 -7.35 24.23
N CYS A 593 -3.06 -8.37 23.69
CA CYS A 593 -2.94 -8.74 22.27
C CYS A 593 -3.34 -7.59 21.34
N ARG A 594 -4.39 -6.84 21.69
CA ARG A 594 -4.82 -5.65 20.94
C ARG A 594 -3.78 -4.53 21.00
N GLY A 595 -3.15 -4.30 22.15
CA GLY A 595 -2.06 -3.33 22.31
C GLY A 595 -0.85 -3.70 21.45
N VAL A 596 -0.40 -4.96 21.54
CA VAL A 596 0.69 -5.49 20.70
C VAL A 596 0.34 -5.39 19.21
N LYS A 597 -0.90 -5.69 18.82
CA LYS A 597 -1.36 -5.50 17.44
C LYS A 597 -1.23 -4.05 16.97
N TYR A 598 -1.63 -3.07 17.77
CA TYR A 598 -1.52 -1.67 17.36
C TYR A 598 -0.07 -1.19 17.24
N PHE A 599 0.83 -1.65 18.12
CA PHE A 599 2.23 -1.28 18.07
C PHE A 599 3.01 -1.97 16.95
N TYR A 600 2.70 -3.23 16.65
CA TYR A 600 3.54 -4.07 15.77
C TYR A 600 2.83 -4.63 14.53
N GLY A 601 1.51 -4.52 14.43
CA GLY A 601 0.71 -5.17 13.39
C GLY A 601 0.56 -4.40 12.08
N GLY A 602 1.22 -3.25 11.93
CA GLY A 602 1.09 -2.41 10.73
C GLY A 602 -0.29 -1.80 10.57
N ASN A 603 -0.63 -1.41 9.35
CA ASN A 603 -1.90 -0.76 8.96
C ASN A 603 -3.02 -1.77 8.57
N ASP A 604 -2.79 -3.07 8.79
CA ASP A 604 -3.64 -4.21 8.38
C ASP A 604 -3.93 -4.31 6.86
N ALA A 605 -3.28 -3.50 6.02
CA ALA A 605 -3.42 -3.56 4.57
C ALA A 605 -2.51 -4.65 4.01
N GLU A 606 -3.09 -5.62 3.30
CA GLU A 606 -2.31 -6.58 2.51
C GLU A 606 -1.89 -5.90 1.21
N GLU A 607 -0.65 -6.14 0.78
CA GLU A 607 -0.07 -5.50 -0.39
C GLU A 607 0.38 -6.53 -1.41
N ALA A 608 0.18 -6.20 -2.68
CA ALA A 608 0.70 -6.99 -3.78
C ALA A 608 2.24 -6.90 -3.85
N TYR A 609 2.90 -7.98 -4.28
CA TYR A 609 4.34 -7.96 -4.54
C TYR A 609 4.63 -7.49 -5.98
N PRO A 610 5.37 -6.39 -6.17
CA PRO A 610 5.79 -5.99 -7.51
C PRO A 610 6.89 -6.92 -8.05
N LEU A 611 6.96 -7.02 -9.38
CA LEU A 611 8.07 -7.62 -10.11
C LEU A 611 8.64 -6.55 -11.04
N ASN A 612 9.91 -6.17 -10.85
CA ASN A 612 10.55 -5.06 -11.56
C ASN A 612 9.72 -3.76 -11.51
N GLY A 613 9.22 -3.41 -10.32
CA GLY A 613 8.37 -2.23 -10.10
C GLY A 613 6.94 -2.32 -10.64
N ARG A 614 6.50 -3.48 -11.16
CA ARG A 614 5.20 -3.63 -11.83
C ARG A 614 4.25 -4.54 -11.06
N TYR A 615 2.98 -4.15 -11.02
CA TYR A 615 1.88 -4.92 -10.44
C TYR A 615 1.04 -5.60 -11.52
N SER A 616 0.38 -6.70 -11.16
CA SER A 616 -0.48 -7.49 -12.04
C SER A 616 -1.57 -8.15 -11.22
N GLN A 617 -2.55 -8.75 -11.89
CA GLN A 617 -3.62 -9.49 -11.23
C GLN A 617 -3.77 -10.90 -11.78
N PHE A 618 -4.42 -11.78 -11.02
CA PHE A 618 -4.70 -13.17 -11.41
C PHE A 618 -6.15 -13.54 -11.12
N THR A 619 -6.62 -14.60 -11.76
CA THR A 619 -7.94 -15.19 -11.50
C THR A 619 -7.81 -16.33 -10.52
N LEU A 620 -8.68 -16.35 -9.52
CA LEU A 620 -8.79 -17.47 -8.59
C LEU A 620 -9.82 -18.46 -9.15
N LEU A 621 -9.45 -19.74 -9.26
CA LEU A 621 -10.34 -20.79 -9.71
C LEU A 621 -10.50 -21.83 -8.61
N THR A 622 -11.74 -22.18 -8.30
CA THR A 622 -12.05 -23.23 -7.34
C THR A 622 -13.14 -24.14 -7.88
N MET A 623 -13.04 -25.43 -7.58
CA MET A 623 -14.05 -26.42 -7.94
C MET A 623 -14.75 -26.91 -6.67
N THR A 624 -16.09 -26.89 -6.68
CA THR A 624 -16.89 -27.21 -5.49
C THR A 624 -18.26 -27.79 -5.88
N TYR A 625 -19.09 -28.12 -4.89
CA TYR A 625 -20.43 -28.68 -5.04
C TYR A 625 -21.29 -28.35 -3.83
N ASP A 626 -22.59 -28.66 -3.92
CA ASP A 626 -23.61 -28.27 -2.93
C ASP A 626 -23.27 -28.56 -1.46
N ALA A 627 -22.70 -29.71 -1.13
CA ALA A 627 -22.36 -30.06 0.26
C ALA A 627 -21.25 -29.20 0.87
N ARG A 628 -20.51 -28.42 0.06
CA ARG A 628 -19.41 -27.55 0.49
C ARG A 628 -19.72 -26.06 0.39
N LEU A 629 -21.00 -25.70 0.25
CA LEU A 629 -21.41 -24.29 0.13
C LEU A 629 -20.93 -23.40 1.29
N TRP A 630 -20.85 -23.94 2.52
CA TRP A 630 -20.31 -23.18 3.66
C TRP A 630 -18.82 -22.84 3.49
N ASN A 631 -18.03 -23.81 3.03
CA ASN A 631 -16.61 -23.61 2.73
C ASN A 631 -16.45 -22.56 1.63
N LEU A 632 -17.24 -22.67 0.55
CA LEU A 632 -17.24 -21.70 -0.54
C LEU A 632 -17.54 -20.27 -0.04
N LYS A 633 -18.49 -20.09 0.87
CA LYS A 633 -18.81 -18.76 1.43
C LYS A 633 -17.63 -18.16 2.18
N MET A 634 -16.93 -18.95 3.00
CA MET A 634 -15.73 -18.51 3.72
C MET A 634 -14.57 -18.22 2.75
N TYR A 635 -14.39 -19.10 1.77
CA TYR A 635 -13.38 -19.01 0.72
C TYR A 635 -13.53 -17.70 -0.07
N VAL A 636 -14.72 -17.44 -0.63
CA VAL A 636 -14.98 -16.24 -1.42
C VAL A 636 -14.82 -14.98 -0.58
N LYS A 637 -15.33 -14.99 0.66
CA LYS A 637 -15.19 -13.86 1.57
C LYS A 637 -13.73 -13.49 1.83
N HIS A 638 -12.89 -14.49 2.05
CA HIS A 638 -11.48 -14.29 2.32
C HIS A 638 -10.71 -13.87 1.06
N TYR A 639 -10.71 -14.69 0.01
CA TYR A 639 -9.82 -14.49 -1.13
C TYR A 639 -10.22 -13.34 -2.05
N SER A 640 -11.51 -12.96 -2.10
CA SER A 640 -11.94 -11.79 -2.90
C SER A 640 -11.30 -10.49 -2.45
N ARG A 641 -10.78 -10.43 -1.22
CA ARG A 641 -10.16 -9.25 -0.62
C ARG A 641 -8.65 -9.22 -0.76
N CYS A 642 -8.00 -10.29 -1.26
CA CYS A 642 -6.56 -10.26 -1.54
C CYS A 642 -6.24 -9.26 -2.68
N SER A 643 -5.14 -8.52 -2.57
CA SER A 643 -4.84 -7.38 -3.45
C SER A 643 -4.84 -7.73 -4.95
N SER A 644 -4.16 -8.79 -5.36
CA SER A 644 -3.97 -9.13 -6.78
C SER A 644 -5.06 -10.04 -7.37
N VAL A 645 -6.07 -10.45 -6.59
CA VAL A 645 -7.19 -11.26 -7.11
C VAL A 645 -8.11 -10.39 -7.95
N LYS A 646 -8.23 -10.66 -9.26
CA LYS A 646 -9.12 -9.89 -10.16
C LYS A 646 -10.58 -10.32 -10.05
N GLU A 647 -10.79 -11.63 -10.07
CA GLU A 647 -12.10 -12.28 -10.10
C GLU A 647 -11.97 -13.72 -9.58
N ILE A 648 -13.12 -14.32 -9.24
CA ILE A 648 -13.20 -15.72 -8.79
C ILE A 648 -14.11 -16.50 -9.74
N ILE A 649 -13.61 -17.62 -10.26
CA ILE A 649 -14.39 -18.58 -11.03
C ILE A 649 -14.65 -19.81 -10.16
N VAL A 650 -15.93 -20.11 -9.96
CA VAL A 650 -16.42 -21.27 -9.23
C VAL A 650 -16.90 -22.30 -10.24
N VAL A 651 -16.16 -23.39 -10.37
CA VAL A 651 -16.55 -24.57 -11.15
C VAL A 651 -17.50 -25.42 -10.29
N TRP A 652 -18.78 -25.35 -10.60
CA TRP A 652 -19.83 -26.02 -9.85
C TRP A 652 -20.09 -27.43 -10.40
N ASN A 653 -19.58 -28.43 -9.69
CA ASN A 653 -19.45 -29.79 -10.20
C ASN A 653 -20.69 -30.67 -10.01
N LYS A 654 -21.50 -30.38 -8.98
CA LYS A 654 -22.68 -31.17 -8.62
C LYS A 654 -23.66 -30.40 -7.74
N GLY A 655 -24.95 -30.68 -7.92
CA GLY A 655 -26.02 -30.14 -7.07
C GLY A 655 -26.51 -28.77 -7.52
N ARG A 656 -27.34 -28.12 -6.69
CA ARG A 656 -27.93 -26.82 -7.04
C ARG A 656 -26.95 -25.66 -6.80
N PRO A 657 -26.56 -24.89 -7.84
CA PRO A 657 -25.62 -23.79 -7.67
C PRO A 657 -26.21 -22.64 -6.83
N PRO A 658 -25.39 -21.93 -6.04
CA PRO A 658 -25.80 -20.70 -5.37
C PRO A 658 -25.96 -19.57 -6.40
N ARG A 659 -26.60 -18.47 -6.00
CA ARG A 659 -26.51 -17.22 -6.77
C ARG A 659 -25.21 -16.50 -6.40
N SER A 660 -24.62 -15.76 -7.34
CA SER A 660 -23.45 -14.94 -7.05
C SER A 660 -23.71 -13.92 -5.93
N SER A 661 -24.95 -13.42 -5.83
CA SER A 661 -25.40 -12.53 -4.75
C SER A 661 -25.39 -13.17 -3.35
N ASP A 662 -25.35 -14.50 -3.25
CA ASP A 662 -25.31 -15.22 -1.97
C ASP A 662 -23.90 -15.27 -1.38
N LEU A 663 -22.90 -14.78 -2.13
CA LEU A 663 -21.48 -14.82 -1.81
C LEU A 663 -20.97 -13.40 -1.51
N ASP A 664 -20.46 -13.19 -0.30
CA ASP A 664 -19.86 -11.92 0.16
C ASP A 664 -18.49 -11.71 -0.51
N SER A 665 -18.48 -11.08 -1.69
CA SER A 665 -17.28 -10.88 -2.50
C SER A 665 -16.97 -9.41 -2.76
N ALA A 666 -15.68 -9.06 -2.69
CA ALA A 666 -15.15 -7.76 -3.12
C ALA A 666 -14.78 -7.71 -4.62
N VAL A 667 -14.87 -8.84 -5.34
CA VAL A 667 -14.59 -8.95 -6.79
C VAL A 667 -15.70 -9.73 -7.50
N PRO A 668 -15.82 -9.65 -8.83
CA PRO A 668 -16.76 -10.48 -9.58
C PRO A 668 -16.57 -11.97 -9.29
N VAL A 669 -17.69 -12.67 -9.12
CA VAL A 669 -17.74 -14.13 -8.95
C VAL A 669 -18.58 -14.75 -10.05
N TRP A 670 -17.96 -15.64 -10.81
CA TRP A 670 -18.59 -16.34 -11.93
C TRP A 670 -18.80 -17.81 -11.56
N ILE A 671 -20.02 -18.31 -11.74
CA ILE A 671 -20.35 -19.71 -11.44
C ILE A 671 -20.51 -20.44 -12.76
N ARG A 672 -19.57 -21.34 -13.06
CA ARG A 672 -19.61 -22.22 -14.23
C ARG A 672 -20.17 -23.58 -13.82
N VAL A 673 -21.40 -23.87 -14.26
CA VAL A 673 -22.08 -25.13 -13.95
C VAL A 673 -21.65 -26.21 -14.93
N GLU A 674 -21.25 -27.36 -14.41
CA GLU A 674 -20.85 -28.52 -15.22
C GLU A 674 -21.93 -29.60 -15.19
N ASN A 675 -22.11 -30.28 -16.34
CA ASN A 675 -23.14 -31.29 -16.52
C ASN A 675 -22.81 -32.63 -15.84
N GLN A 676 -21.53 -32.89 -15.60
CA GLN A 676 -21.05 -34.14 -15.03
C GLN A 676 -20.07 -33.85 -13.91
N ASN A 677 -20.19 -34.60 -12.82
CA ASN A 677 -19.25 -34.55 -11.70
C ASN A 677 -17.93 -35.22 -12.12
N SER A 678 -16.93 -34.41 -12.47
CA SER A 678 -15.63 -34.88 -12.96
C SER A 678 -14.52 -33.98 -12.41
N LEU A 679 -13.38 -34.56 -12.01
CA LEU A 679 -12.23 -33.77 -11.58
C LEU A 679 -11.56 -33.04 -12.75
N ASN A 680 -11.72 -33.53 -13.98
CA ASN A 680 -11.18 -32.88 -15.19
C ASN A 680 -11.72 -31.45 -15.39
N ASN A 681 -12.89 -31.14 -14.82
CA ASN A 681 -13.58 -29.88 -15.06
C ASN A 681 -12.79 -28.65 -14.60
N ARG A 682 -11.93 -28.77 -13.58
CA ARG A 682 -11.13 -27.63 -13.09
C ARG A 682 -10.13 -27.06 -14.10
N PHE A 683 -9.76 -27.83 -15.13
CA PHE A 683 -8.82 -27.39 -16.17
C PHE A 683 -9.48 -27.12 -17.52
N LYS A 684 -10.81 -27.13 -17.59
CA LYS A 684 -11.56 -26.88 -18.85
C LYS A 684 -11.30 -25.47 -19.34
N LYS A 685 -11.03 -25.34 -20.65
CA LYS A 685 -10.87 -24.06 -21.34
C LYS A 685 -12.09 -23.18 -21.06
N ASP A 686 -11.83 -21.95 -20.63
CA ASP A 686 -12.86 -21.01 -20.20
C ASP A 686 -12.65 -19.66 -20.89
N PRO A 687 -13.58 -19.21 -21.76
CA PRO A 687 -13.52 -17.87 -22.37
C PRO A 687 -13.62 -16.73 -21.35
N MET A 688 -14.10 -17.00 -20.13
CA MET A 688 -14.19 -15.99 -19.07
C MET A 688 -12.84 -15.67 -18.42
N LEU A 689 -11.84 -16.55 -18.57
CA LEU A 689 -10.49 -16.32 -18.06
C LEU A 689 -9.78 -15.24 -18.88
N LYS A 690 -9.65 -14.04 -18.29
CA LYS A 690 -8.97 -12.90 -18.91
C LYS A 690 -7.52 -12.71 -18.43
N THR A 691 -7.16 -13.28 -17.29
CA THR A 691 -5.81 -13.19 -16.74
C THR A 691 -5.00 -14.40 -17.15
N ARG A 692 -3.76 -14.19 -17.59
CA ARG A 692 -2.82 -15.26 -17.92
C ARG A 692 -2.58 -16.21 -16.73
N ALA A 693 -2.42 -15.63 -15.54
CA ALA A 693 -2.24 -16.37 -14.30
C ALA A 693 -3.58 -16.86 -13.75
N VAL A 694 -3.67 -18.14 -13.44
CA VAL A 694 -4.76 -18.73 -12.65
C VAL A 694 -4.18 -19.41 -11.43
N LEU A 695 -4.73 -19.11 -10.26
CA LEU A 695 -4.52 -19.90 -9.07
C LEU A 695 -5.67 -20.90 -8.94
N GLU A 696 -5.40 -22.18 -9.14
CA GLU A 696 -6.33 -23.23 -8.73
C GLU A 696 -6.13 -23.50 -7.24
N LEU A 697 -7.23 -23.39 -6.48
CA LEU A 697 -7.19 -23.54 -5.04
C LEU A 697 -8.46 -24.22 -4.54
N ASP A 698 -8.27 -25.40 -3.94
CA ASP A 698 -9.35 -26.22 -3.40
C ASP A 698 -10.15 -25.43 -2.35
N ASP A 699 -11.47 -25.63 -2.33
CA ASP A 699 -12.42 -24.88 -1.51
C ASP A 699 -12.29 -25.16 0.01
N ASP A 700 -11.55 -26.20 0.37
CA ASP A 700 -11.24 -26.57 1.75
C ASP A 700 -9.88 -26.07 2.25
N ILE A 701 -9.13 -25.33 1.43
CA ILE A 701 -7.81 -24.78 1.77
C ILE A 701 -7.90 -23.28 2.05
N MET A 702 -7.50 -22.88 3.25
CA MET A 702 -7.45 -21.48 3.71
C MET A 702 -6.01 -21.05 3.96
N MET A 703 -5.56 -20.02 3.25
CA MET A 703 -4.21 -19.45 3.28
C MET A 703 -4.27 -17.94 3.43
N ARG A 704 -3.27 -17.29 4.04
CA ARG A 704 -3.24 -15.82 4.13
C ARG A 704 -3.00 -15.21 2.74
N CYS A 705 -3.51 -14.01 2.46
CA CYS A 705 -3.27 -13.41 1.16
C CYS A 705 -1.77 -13.15 0.92
N ASP A 706 -0.98 -12.84 1.95
CA ASP A 706 0.48 -12.77 1.80
C ASP A 706 1.09 -14.06 1.24
N ASP A 707 0.65 -15.24 1.68
CA ASP A 707 1.13 -16.52 1.14
C ASP A 707 0.79 -16.67 -0.35
N ILE A 708 -0.41 -16.23 -0.74
CA ILE A 708 -0.91 -16.23 -2.11
C ILE A 708 -0.12 -15.24 -2.99
N GLU A 709 0.10 -14.02 -2.51
CA GLU A 709 0.86 -12.98 -3.20
C GLU A 709 2.33 -13.37 -3.38
N ARG A 710 2.92 -14.08 -2.40
CA ARG A 710 4.27 -14.67 -2.55
C ARG A 710 4.29 -15.71 -3.66
N GLY A 711 3.35 -16.65 -3.66
CA GLY A 711 3.19 -17.63 -4.75
C GLY A 711 3.02 -16.98 -6.12
N PHE A 712 2.21 -15.93 -6.20
CA PHE A 712 1.99 -15.19 -7.43
C PHE A 712 3.26 -14.50 -7.93
N LYS A 713 4.03 -13.85 -7.04
CA LYS A 713 5.33 -13.26 -7.39
C LYS A 713 6.27 -14.29 -7.99
N VAL A 714 6.36 -15.47 -7.38
CA VAL A 714 7.19 -16.58 -7.87
C VAL A 714 6.73 -17.05 -9.24
N TRP A 715 5.42 -17.22 -9.43
CA TRP A 715 4.87 -17.60 -10.72
C TRP A 715 5.19 -16.54 -11.79
N ARG A 716 5.12 -15.24 -11.47
CA ARG A 716 5.54 -14.18 -12.39
C ARG A 716 7.04 -14.22 -12.71
N GLN A 717 7.89 -14.85 -11.90
CA GLN A 717 9.30 -15.06 -12.27
C GLN A 717 9.46 -16.23 -13.24
N HIS A 718 8.57 -17.22 -13.18
CA HIS A 718 8.63 -18.47 -13.92
C HIS A 718 7.22 -18.88 -14.43
N PRO A 719 6.61 -18.12 -15.36
CA PRO A 719 5.24 -18.37 -15.81
C PRO A 719 5.10 -19.69 -16.59
N ASP A 720 6.22 -20.26 -17.03
CA ASP A 720 6.36 -21.56 -17.68
C ASP A 720 6.18 -22.76 -16.72
N ARG A 721 6.12 -22.51 -15.40
CA ARG A 721 6.08 -23.57 -14.36
C ARG A 721 4.74 -23.63 -13.64
N ILE A 722 4.46 -24.81 -13.07
CA ILE A 722 3.44 -24.96 -12.02
C ILE A 722 4.08 -24.52 -10.70
N VAL A 723 3.59 -23.42 -10.13
CA VAL A 723 4.13 -22.87 -8.88
C VAL A 723 3.12 -23.08 -7.76
N GLY A 724 3.46 -23.83 -6.72
CA GLY A 724 2.47 -24.16 -5.70
C GLY A 724 3.03 -24.57 -4.35
N PHE A 725 2.11 -24.91 -3.46
CA PHE A 725 2.38 -25.01 -2.01
C PHE A 725 2.44 -26.44 -1.48
N TYR A 726 2.15 -27.44 -2.32
CA TYR A 726 2.08 -28.85 -1.90
C TYR A 726 3.02 -29.74 -2.75
N PRO A 727 4.28 -29.92 -2.31
CA PRO A 727 5.27 -30.69 -3.04
C PRO A 727 5.09 -32.18 -2.80
N ARG A 728 5.36 -32.98 -3.84
CA ARG A 728 5.37 -34.44 -3.80
C ARG A 728 6.67 -34.95 -4.42
N LEU A 729 7.08 -36.14 -3.98
CA LEU A 729 8.24 -36.82 -4.54
C LEU A 729 7.79 -38.17 -5.08
N ILE A 730 7.95 -38.35 -6.39
CA ILE A 730 7.73 -39.59 -7.10
C ILE A 730 9.07 -40.27 -7.33
N SER A 731 9.26 -41.47 -6.78
CA SER A 731 10.50 -42.23 -6.92
C SER A 731 10.26 -43.74 -6.73
N GLY A 732 11.28 -44.53 -7.08
CA GLY A 732 11.29 -45.99 -6.95
C GLY A 732 10.91 -46.74 -8.22
N SER A 733 11.09 -48.06 -8.21
CA SER A 733 10.64 -48.98 -9.26
C SER A 733 9.94 -50.17 -8.59
N PRO A 734 8.60 -50.31 -8.67
CA PRO A 734 7.64 -49.40 -9.32
C PRO A 734 7.56 -48.00 -8.66
N LEU A 735 7.14 -46.99 -9.43
CA LEU A 735 6.95 -45.62 -8.96
C LEU A 735 5.94 -45.55 -7.81
N LYS A 736 6.24 -44.79 -6.77
CA LYS A 736 5.34 -44.58 -5.61
C LYS A 736 5.04 -43.11 -5.38
N TYR A 737 3.78 -42.83 -5.07
CA TYR A 737 3.34 -41.50 -4.66
C TYR A 737 3.70 -41.22 -3.20
N ARG A 738 4.50 -40.18 -2.92
CA ARG A 738 4.93 -39.81 -1.57
C ARG A 738 4.66 -38.35 -1.23
N GLY A 739 4.16 -38.12 -0.01
CA GLY A 739 3.83 -36.80 0.52
C GLY A 739 5.03 -35.95 0.93
N GLU A 740 4.76 -34.70 1.33
CA GLU A 740 5.77 -33.69 1.67
C GLU A 740 6.77 -34.14 2.75
N LYS A 741 6.32 -34.81 3.83
CA LYS A 741 7.23 -35.31 4.88
C LYS A 741 8.29 -36.27 4.33
N TYR A 742 7.96 -37.04 3.30
CA TYR A 742 8.92 -37.89 2.62
C TYR A 742 9.82 -37.08 1.69
N ALA A 743 9.24 -36.19 0.87
CA ALA A 743 9.97 -35.29 -0.02
C ALA A 743 11.05 -34.48 0.72
N ARG A 744 10.71 -33.87 1.87
CA ARG A 744 11.63 -33.11 2.72
C ARG A 744 12.76 -33.96 3.27
N ARG A 745 12.47 -35.17 3.78
CA ARG A 745 13.50 -36.10 4.27
C ARG A 745 14.49 -36.51 3.19
N HIS A 746 14.04 -36.57 1.93
CA HIS A 746 14.86 -36.94 0.77
C HIS A 746 15.37 -35.70 0.00
N LYS A 747 15.22 -34.51 0.59
CA LYS A 747 15.67 -33.23 0.04
C LYS A 747 15.29 -33.02 -1.43
N GLY A 748 14.05 -33.33 -1.79
CA GLY A 748 13.56 -32.90 -3.09
C GLY A 748 12.15 -33.33 -3.44
N TYR A 749 11.68 -32.76 -4.54
CA TYR A 749 10.34 -32.90 -5.10
C TYR A 749 10.40 -32.88 -6.62
N ASN A 750 9.41 -33.47 -7.29
CA ASN A 750 9.30 -33.46 -8.75
C ASN A 750 7.86 -33.25 -9.23
N MET A 751 6.96 -32.88 -8.30
CA MET A 751 5.55 -32.69 -8.55
C MET A 751 4.97 -31.69 -7.55
N ILE A 752 4.04 -30.86 -8.02
CA ILE A 752 3.27 -29.90 -7.21
C ILE A 752 1.79 -30.19 -7.41
N LEU A 753 1.04 -30.32 -6.31
CA LEU A 753 -0.41 -30.51 -6.42
C LEU A 753 -1.09 -29.21 -6.85
N THR A 754 -2.01 -29.33 -7.81
CA THR A 754 -2.67 -28.16 -8.40
C THR A 754 -3.67 -27.49 -7.47
N GLY A 755 -4.21 -28.24 -6.49
CA GLY A 755 -5.19 -27.77 -5.51
C GLY A 755 -4.73 -26.60 -4.64
N ALA A 756 -3.47 -26.17 -4.77
CA ALA A 756 -3.02 -24.83 -4.40
C ALA A 756 -1.80 -24.47 -5.28
N ALA A 757 -2.03 -24.11 -6.54
CA ALA A 757 -0.97 -23.76 -7.48
C ALA A 757 -1.37 -22.72 -8.54
N PHE A 758 -0.41 -21.84 -8.83
CA PHE A 758 -0.44 -20.92 -9.97
C PHE A 758 0.03 -21.59 -11.25
N MET A 759 -0.64 -21.27 -12.34
CA MET A 759 -0.32 -21.74 -13.68
C MET A 759 -0.77 -20.73 -14.74
N ASP A 760 -0.13 -20.79 -15.90
CA ASP A 760 -0.61 -20.11 -17.11
C ASP A 760 -1.77 -20.93 -17.70
N HIS A 761 -2.99 -20.40 -17.68
CA HIS A 761 -4.14 -21.17 -18.17
C HIS A 761 -4.06 -21.43 -19.68
N THR A 762 -3.42 -20.55 -20.45
CA THR A 762 -3.23 -20.71 -21.90
C THR A 762 -2.30 -21.87 -22.21
N VAL A 763 -1.41 -22.23 -21.28
CA VAL A 763 -0.52 -23.39 -21.42
C VAL A 763 -1.12 -24.62 -20.75
N ALA A 764 -1.49 -24.50 -19.48
CA ALA A 764 -1.94 -25.63 -18.66
C ALA A 764 -3.25 -26.24 -19.19
N PHE A 765 -4.25 -25.41 -19.48
CA PHE A 765 -5.58 -25.92 -19.83
C PHE A 765 -5.61 -26.40 -21.26
N GLU A 766 -4.83 -25.76 -22.15
CA GLU A 766 -4.66 -26.24 -23.52
C GLU A 766 -3.95 -27.59 -23.59
N ARG A 767 -2.88 -27.78 -22.82
CA ARG A 767 -2.21 -29.09 -22.70
C ARG A 767 -3.13 -30.13 -22.07
N TYR A 768 -3.85 -29.77 -21.01
CA TYR A 768 -4.72 -30.73 -20.33
C TYR A 768 -5.86 -31.22 -21.22
N TRP A 769 -6.39 -30.37 -22.10
CA TRP A 769 -7.47 -30.68 -23.04
C TRP A 769 -7.00 -31.00 -24.46
N SER A 770 -5.71 -31.21 -24.66
CA SER A 770 -5.18 -31.65 -25.95
C SER A 770 -5.56 -33.10 -26.26
N ASP A 771 -5.35 -33.53 -27.50
CA ASP A 771 -5.63 -34.91 -27.90
C ASP A 771 -4.65 -35.88 -27.23
N GLU A 772 -3.39 -35.48 -27.02
CA GLU A 772 -2.37 -36.28 -26.33
C GLU A 772 -2.78 -36.62 -24.90
N ALA A 773 -3.47 -35.70 -24.21
CA ALA A 773 -3.90 -35.89 -22.83
C ALA A 773 -5.20 -36.73 -22.69
N LYS A 774 -5.87 -37.09 -23.80
CA LYS A 774 -7.20 -37.73 -23.77
C LYS A 774 -7.22 -39.04 -23.00
N ALA A 775 -6.28 -39.96 -23.28
CA ALA A 775 -6.18 -41.24 -22.56
C ALA A 775 -5.93 -41.01 -21.05
N GLY A 776 -5.14 -39.99 -20.70
CA GLY A 776 -4.95 -39.58 -19.31
C GLY A 776 -6.25 -39.11 -18.65
N ARG A 777 -7.04 -38.27 -19.32
CA ARG A 777 -8.32 -37.74 -18.80
C ARG A 777 -9.35 -38.84 -18.56
N GLU A 778 -9.38 -39.87 -19.40
CA GLU A 778 -10.23 -41.05 -19.23
C GLU A 778 -9.87 -41.84 -17.96
N LEU A 779 -8.57 -42.00 -17.68
CA LEU A 779 -8.11 -42.60 -16.42
C LEU A 779 -8.46 -41.74 -15.20
N VAL A 780 -8.30 -40.42 -15.29
CA VAL A 780 -8.70 -39.46 -14.24
C VAL A 780 -10.19 -39.58 -13.94
N HIS A 781 -11.01 -39.68 -14.98
CA HIS A 781 -12.45 -39.86 -14.84
C HIS A 781 -12.80 -41.20 -14.17
N GLY A 782 -12.20 -42.31 -14.63
CA GLY A 782 -12.46 -43.65 -14.10
C GLY A 782 -12.00 -43.83 -12.65
N TYR A 783 -10.85 -43.25 -12.27
CA TYR A 783 -10.35 -43.31 -10.88
C TYR A 783 -10.95 -42.25 -9.97
N PHE A 784 -11.59 -41.23 -10.52
CA PHE A 784 -12.01 -40.02 -9.81
C PHE A 784 -10.85 -39.43 -8.96
N ASN A 785 -9.66 -39.34 -9.55
CA ASN A 785 -8.42 -38.92 -8.91
C ASN A 785 -7.36 -38.56 -9.97
N CYS A 786 -6.19 -38.09 -9.54
CA CYS A 786 -4.97 -37.97 -10.35
C CYS A 786 -5.00 -36.91 -11.48
N GLU A 787 -5.93 -35.97 -11.43
CA GLU A 787 -6.00 -34.84 -12.36
C GLU A 787 -4.76 -33.94 -12.24
N ASP A 788 -4.30 -33.72 -11.01
CA ASP A 788 -3.09 -32.98 -10.67
C ASP A 788 -1.82 -33.73 -11.13
N VAL A 789 -1.78 -35.05 -10.91
CA VAL A 789 -0.70 -35.93 -11.35
C VAL A 789 -0.58 -35.87 -12.88
N LEU A 790 -1.69 -36.01 -13.61
CA LEU A 790 -1.70 -35.94 -15.07
C LEU A 790 -1.11 -34.62 -15.57
N LEU A 791 -1.54 -33.48 -15.02
CA LEU A 791 -1.03 -32.18 -15.45
C LEU A 791 0.49 -32.05 -15.23
N ASN A 792 1.02 -32.56 -14.13
CA ASN A 792 2.46 -32.58 -13.88
C ASN A 792 3.23 -33.42 -14.91
N TYR A 793 2.69 -34.57 -15.34
CA TYR A 793 3.27 -35.37 -16.42
C TYR A 793 3.26 -34.64 -17.76
N LEU A 794 2.16 -33.94 -18.09
CA LEU A 794 2.07 -33.17 -19.33
C LEU A 794 3.08 -32.01 -19.36
N TYR A 795 3.28 -31.35 -18.22
CA TYR A 795 4.33 -30.33 -18.07
C TYR A 795 5.72 -30.93 -18.23
N ALA A 796 6.00 -32.03 -17.53
CA ALA A 796 7.27 -32.72 -17.62
C ALA A 796 7.56 -33.14 -19.07
N ASN A 797 6.63 -33.84 -19.72
CA ASN A 797 6.84 -34.32 -21.09
C ASN A 797 7.13 -33.19 -22.09
N ALA A 798 6.57 -31.99 -21.88
CA ALA A 798 6.72 -30.85 -22.79
C ALA A 798 8.03 -30.06 -22.66
N SER A 799 8.85 -30.28 -21.61
CA SER A 799 10.07 -29.49 -21.39
C SER A 799 11.17 -30.31 -20.72
N SER A 800 12.43 -30.07 -21.10
CA SER A 800 13.61 -30.62 -20.40
C SER A 800 14.05 -29.79 -19.20
N SER A 801 13.50 -28.57 -19.06
CA SER A 801 13.81 -27.65 -17.96
C SER A 801 12.93 -27.92 -16.73
N GLN A 802 13.18 -27.21 -15.63
CA GLN A 802 12.34 -27.27 -14.43
C GLN A 802 10.91 -26.83 -14.74
N THR A 803 9.94 -27.70 -14.42
CA THR A 803 8.52 -27.48 -14.73
C THR A 803 7.66 -27.18 -13.51
N VAL A 804 8.22 -27.35 -12.30
CA VAL A 804 7.53 -27.17 -11.03
C VAL A 804 8.38 -26.33 -10.08
N GLU A 805 7.72 -25.50 -9.28
CA GLU A 805 8.38 -24.64 -8.30
C GLU A 805 7.59 -24.68 -6.98
N TYR A 806 8.31 -24.92 -5.88
CA TYR A 806 7.72 -24.97 -4.56
C TYR A 806 7.83 -23.63 -3.83
N VAL A 807 6.73 -23.20 -3.21
CA VAL A 807 6.68 -22.05 -2.29
C VAL A 807 6.16 -22.51 -0.95
N ARG A 808 6.89 -22.23 0.13
CA ARG A 808 6.49 -22.59 1.49
C ARG A 808 5.47 -21.61 2.05
N PRO A 809 4.25 -22.08 2.36
CA PRO A 809 3.29 -21.24 3.04
C PRO A 809 3.69 -21.07 4.51
N ALA A 810 3.52 -19.87 5.04
CA ALA A 810 3.76 -19.58 6.44
C ALA A 810 2.64 -20.17 7.31
N TRP A 811 1.40 -20.18 6.81
CA TRP A 811 0.25 -20.74 7.50
C TRP A 811 -0.77 -21.28 6.49
N VAL A 812 -1.31 -22.46 6.79
CA VAL A 812 -2.39 -23.08 6.01
C VAL A 812 -3.33 -23.80 6.95
N ILE A 813 -4.64 -23.61 6.77
CA ILE A 813 -5.67 -24.45 7.35
C ILE A 813 -6.28 -25.31 6.25
N ASP A 814 -6.25 -26.61 6.48
CA ASP A 814 -6.98 -27.60 5.71
C ASP A 814 -8.27 -27.93 6.46
N THR A 815 -9.37 -27.37 5.99
CA THR A 815 -10.70 -27.54 6.59
C THR A 815 -11.32 -28.89 6.28
N SER A 816 -10.77 -29.65 5.31
CA SER A 816 -11.25 -30.97 4.95
C SER A 816 -11.22 -31.92 6.15
N LYS A 817 -10.27 -31.71 7.07
CA LYS A 817 -10.09 -32.45 8.32
C LYS A 817 -11.21 -32.24 9.34
N PHE A 818 -12.01 -31.19 9.19
CA PHE A 818 -13.18 -30.91 10.02
C PHE A 818 -14.49 -31.30 9.34
N SER A 819 -14.43 -31.79 8.09
CA SER A 819 -15.58 -32.19 7.29
C SER A 819 -15.59 -33.71 7.04
N GLY A 820 -16.77 -34.33 6.96
CA GLY A 820 -16.88 -35.78 6.67
C GLY A 820 -16.68 -36.18 5.20
N VAL A 821 -16.41 -35.22 4.30
CA VAL A 821 -16.65 -35.33 2.85
C VAL A 821 -15.38 -35.13 2.00
N ALA A 822 -14.20 -35.50 2.53
CA ALA A 822 -12.92 -35.39 1.85
C ALA A 822 -12.57 -36.65 1.05
N ILE A 823 -12.09 -36.50 -0.20
CA ILE A 823 -11.66 -37.62 -1.07
C ILE A 823 -10.46 -38.37 -0.46
N SER A 824 -9.55 -37.65 0.21
CA SER A 824 -8.34 -38.21 0.83
C SER A 824 -8.54 -38.70 2.26
N ARG A 825 -9.78 -38.93 2.71
CA ARG A 825 -10.09 -39.35 4.09
C ARG A 825 -9.35 -40.63 4.47
N ASP A 826 -9.34 -41.62 3.58
CA ASP A 826 -8.46 -42.78 3.70
C ASP A 826 -7.19 -42.52 2.87
N THR A 827 -6.15 -42.07 3.56
CA THR A 827 -4.88 -41.68 2.93
C THR A 827 -4.19 -42.86 2.26
N ASP A 828 -4.31 -44.07 2.81
CA ASP A 828 -3.63 -45.25 2.29
C ASP A 828 -4.28 -45.72 0.98
N VAL A 829 -5.62 -45.76 0.94
CA VAL A 829 -6.36 -46.06 -0.29
C VAL A 829 -6.11 -44.99 -1.35
N HIS A 830 -6.18 -43.71 -0.96
CA HIS A 830 -5.90 -42.58 -1.86
C HIS A 830 -4.50 -42.66 -2.48
N TYR A 831 -3.48 -43.00 -1.69
CA TYR A 831 -2.10 -43.09 -2.16
C TYR A 831 -1.87 -44.32 -3.04
N LYS A 832 -2.59 -45.43 -2.82
CA LYS A 832 -2.57 -46.61 -3.70
C LYS A 832 -3.16 -46.29 -5.07
N ILE A 833 -4.29 -45.58 -5.11
CA ILE A 833 -4.89 -45.11 -6.38
C ILE A 833 -3.90 -44.20 -7.11
N ARG A 834 -3.35 -43.19 -6.42
CA ARG A 834 -2.36 -42.30 -7.03
C ARG A 834 -1.11 -43.01 -7.53
N SER A 835 -0.61 -44.01 -6.79
CA SER A 835 0.52 -44.82 -7.26
C SER A 835 0.16 -45.65 -8.49
N SER A 836 -1.09 -46.11 -8.61
CA SER A 836 -1.59 -46.80 -9.80
C SER A 836 -1.66 -45.86 -11.02
N CYS A 837 -2.10 -44.61 -10.81
CA CYS A 837 -2.06 -43.58 -11.85
C CYS A 837 -0.63 -43.32 -12.35
N LEU A 838 0.36 -43.28 -11.45
CA LEU A 838 1.77 -43.07 -11.84
C LEU A 838 2.26 -44.15 -12.79
N LEU A 839 1.91 -45.41 -12.54
CA LEU A 839 2.29 -46.51 -13.43
C LEU A 839 1.71 -46.31 -14.82
N ARG A 840 0.40 -46.07 -14.92
CA ARG A 840 -0.29 -45.83 -16.20
C ARG A 840 0.22 -44.59 -16.93
N PHE A 841 0.45 -43.49 -16.23
CA PHE A 841 0.96 -42.27 -16.85
C PHE A 841 2.41 -42.41 -17.28
N SER A 842 3.24 -43.19 -16.56
CA SER A 842 4.60 -43.48 -17.01
C SER A 842 4.66 -44.34 -18.26
N GLU A 843 3.68 -45.23 -18.47
CA GLU A 843 3.54 -46.01 -19.72
C GLU A 843 3.18 -45.10 -20.91
N ILE A 844 2.36 -44.06 -20.68
CA ILE A 844 1.86 -43.17 -21.74
C ILE A 844 2.83 -42.01 -22.04
N TYR A 845 3.40 -41.38 -21.01
CA TYR A 845 4.13 -40.10 -21.12
C TYR A 845 5.60 -40.19 -20.69
N GLY A 846 6.12 -41.37 -20.32
CA GLY A 846 7.47 -41.56 -19.81
C GLY A 846 7.63 -41.24 -18.32
N SER A 847 8.81 -41.50 -17.75
CA SER A 847 9.05 -41.36 -16.30
C SER A 847 9.28 -39.91 -15.86
N ILE A 848 8.76 -39.54 -14.68
CA ILE A 848 9.03 -38.25 -14.01
C ILE A 848 10.08 -38.36 -12.88
N ALA A 849 10.54 -39.57 -12.56
CA ALA A 849 11.41 -39.83 -11.40
C ALA A 849 12.73 -39.07 -11.44
N ASP A 850 13.30 -38.89 -12.64
CA ASP A 850 14.62 -38.28 -12.83
C ASP A 850 14.60 -36.74 -12.75
N ARG A 851 13.41 -36.13 -12.60
CA ARG A 851 13.19 -34.68 -12.60
C ARG A 851 13.10 -34.10 -11.19
N LYS A 852 14.05 -34.48 -10.33
CA LYS A 852 14.06 -34.08 -8.91
C LYS A 852 14.67 -32.68 -8.74
N TRP A 853 13.99 -31.83 -7.99
CA TRP A 853 14.40 -30.47 -7.61
C TRP A 853 14.57 -30.35 -6.10
N GLU A 854 15.50 -29.50 -5.66
CA GLU A 854 15.83 -29.29 -4.24
C GLU A 854 14.97 -28.17 -3.62
N PHE A 855 14.80 -28.22 -2.28
CA PHE A 855 13.99 -27.24 -1.54
C PHE A 855 14.72 -25.90 -1.31
N ASP A 856 16.04 -25.92 -1.28
CA ASP A 856 16.94 -24.82 -0.94
C ASP A 856 17.49 -24.07 -2.17
N GLY A 857 16.97 -24.36 -3.37
CA GLY A 857 17.40 -23.68 -4.60
C GLY A 857 17.05 -22.18 -4.67
N ARG A 858 16.20 -21.67 -3.76
CA ARG A 858 15.72 -20.28 -3.78
C ARG A 858 16.52 -19.36 -2.85
N LYS A 859 16.97 -18.23 -3.39
CA LYS A 859 17.71 -17.19 -2.63
C LYS A 859 16.81 -16.32 -1.72
N ASP A 860 15.50 -16.34 -1.92
CA ASP A 860 14.54 -15.56 -1.11
C ASP A 860 14.12 -16.26 0.20
N GLY A 861 14.61 -17.47 0.45
CA GLY A 861 14.28 -18.28 1.61
C GLY A 861 12.90 -18.93 1.56
N TRP A 862 12.03 -18.61 0.59
CA TRP A 862 10.65 -19.09 0.56
C TRP A 862 10.54 -20.59 0.20
N GLY A 863 11.64 -21.26 -0.12
CA GLY A 863 11.68 -22.72 -0.36
C GLY A 863 11.99 -23.57 0.88
N LEU A 864 12.55 -22.98 1.94
CA LEU A 864 13.03 -23.68 3.14
C LEU A 864 11.89 -23.99 4.10
#